data_AF-A0A946ZB62-F1
#
_entry.id   AF-A0A946ZB62-F1
#
_cell.length_a   1.000
_cell.length_b   1.000
_cell.length_c   1.000
_cell.angle_alpha   90.00
_cell.angle_beta   90.00
_cell.angle_gamma   90.00
#
_symmetry.space_group_name_H-M   'P 1'
#
loop_
_entity.id
_entity.type
_entity.pdbx_description
1 polymer ?
#
loop_
_entity_poly.entity_id
_entity_poly.type
_entity_poly.pdbx_seq_one_letter_code
_entity_poly.pdbx_strand_id
1 'polypeptide(L)'
;TEVEALLAGMDLLLMPKDAYASKAAILKAIKRGKISERRLERSVKKVLLAKYLAGLNSYAEVDTKQLPEQLNTVLDTLIYEQAMENALTVLKNKNGVIGISDLQKRKIAYVALGSEPGDVFYKRLSKYAKVVHVKGKDIATIKRNLEGYNTIIAGFHASNKSPWADYRLSKKDIFWLYELGKIQGADLVFTLFAKPYALKDIVDFKNVEGVVVAYQNSEIAQQKAAELIFGALPAKGRLPVSAHEEFPVNSGEFISSLKRLGYAIPESVGMDRSKLAKVDELVQIGLDSLMFPGAQVLIARKGKVIYSKGFGKPTYTSERQVDENYMYDLASLTKILATLPIIMKMEEEGQISLNTTFKELIPSYTDSDLKDVTVLKALSHYGRLPAWIAFYLGTLNKKRKPSPEFYRNRPADGFSIKVSEGMYLTDAYKDSIYDRIGRQELKSNRYRYSDVAYYVLKHYIENTYRRGLDELANEFLYKSLGTNFTMFNPLNEYPKNRIAPTEIDNYFRYQVVRGYVHDMGAAMQGGVGGHAGLFSNANDVAKIMQMYLQGGYYGGVRYLNSRTVEKFNKCYFCHKNVRRGVGFDKPQLAEHGPTCGCTSRRSFGHSGFTGTYTWADPDSELVYVFLSNRTFPSSTNRLLVKSELRTRIQQAIYDAIIN
;
A
#
# COMPACT_ATOMS: atom_id res chain seq x y z
N THR A 1 51.43 2.03 6.18
CA THR A 1 51.18 3.28 6.93
C THR A 1 51.21 4.44 5.96
N GLU A 2 50.68 5.59 6.32
CA GLU A 2 50.63 6.79 5.47
C GLU A 2 52.03 7.30 5.09
N VAL A 3 53.03 7.06 5.94
CA VAL A 3 54.46 7.29 5.65
C VAL A 3 54.95 6.38 4.50
N GLU A 4 54.62 5.09 4.56
CA GLU A 4 55.00 4.14 3.49
C GLU A 4 54.28 4.47 2.17
N ALA A 5 53.03 4.94 2.22
CA ALA A 5 52.30 5.38 1.04
C ALA A 5 52.99 6.57 0.33
N LEU A 6 53.43 7.59 1.09
CA LEU A 6 54.15 8.73 0.54
C LEU A 6 55.52 8.32 -0.05
N LEU A 7 56.23 7.41 0.61
CA LEU A 7 57.48 6.82 0.10
C LEU A 7 57.25 6.02 -1.18
N ALA A 8 56.14 5.30 -1.29
CA ALA A 8 55.73 4.55 -2.48
C ALA A 8 55.26 5.44 -3.65
N GLY A 9 55.30 6.78 -3.50
CA GLY A 9 54.95 7.71 -4.57
C GLY A 9 53.53 8.29 -4.49
N MET A 10 52.75 7.98 -3.45
CA MET A 10 51.42 8.56 -3.28
C MET A 10 51.52 10.00 -2.79
N ASP A 11 51.23 10.95 -3.67
CA ASP A 11 51.33 12.38 -3.36
C ASP A 11 50.07 12.93 -2.67
N LEU A 12 48.96 12.17 -2.68
CA LEU A 12 47.68 12.55 -2.12
C LEU A 12 47.09 11.38 -1.32
N LEU A 13 46.89 11.57 -0.03
CA LEU A 13 46.31 10.57 0.86
C LEU A 13 44.80 10.79 0.95
N LEU A 14 44.03 9.88 0.37
CA LEU A 14 42.58 9.92 0.44
C LEU A 14 42.11 9.25 1.73
N MET A 15 41.30 9.96 2.52
CA MET A 15 40.62 9.43 3.70
C MET A 15 41.56 8.72 4.70
N PRO A 16 42.56 9.40 5.29
CA PRO A 16 43.35 8.82 6.37
C PRO A 16 42.47 8.54 7.59
N LYS A 17 42.77 7.45 8.31
CA LYS A 17 42.00 7.06 9.52
C LYS A 17 42.03 8.15 10.60
N ASP A 18 43.16 8.85 10.72
CA ASP A 18 43.34 10.04 11.55
C ASP A 18 44.32 10.98 10.85
N ALA A 19 43.78 12.06 10.25
CA ALA A 19 44.57 13.01 9.48
C ALA A 19 45.66 13.70 10.31
N TYR A 20 45.43 13.96 11.60
CA TYR A 20 46.39 14.62 12.48
C TYR A 20 47.53 13.66 12.85
N ALA A 21 47.20 12.42 13.18
CA ALA A 21 48.20 11.39 13.43
C ALA A 21 49.04 11.09 12.18
N SER A 22 48.42 10.99 11.00
CA SER A 22 49.13 10.80 9.73
C SER A 22 50.07 11.98 9.44
N LYS A 23 49.62 13.22 9.62
CA LYS A 23 50.46 14.42 9.47
C LYS A 23 51.66 14.38 10.43
N ALA A 24 51.43 14.08 11.70
CA ALA A 24 52.50 14.00 12.71
C ALA A 24 53.51 12.90 12.37
N ALA A 25 53.06 11.74 11.89
CA ALA A 25 53.92 10.63 11.47
C ALA A 25 54.79 11.01 10.27
N ILE A 26 54.23 11.68 9.26
CA ILE A 26 54.96 12.17 8.08
C ILE A 26 55.99 13.23 8.49
N LEU A 27 55.63 14.21 9.32
CA LEU A 27 56.56 15.22 9.84
C LEU A 27 57.72 14.58 10.61
N LYS A 28 57.44 13.56 11.42
CA LYS A 28 58.47 12.81 12.15
C LYS A 28 59.39 12.03 11.21
N ALA A 29 58.85 11.45 10.14
CA ALA A 29 59.63 10.75 9.12
C ALA A 29 60.54 11.69 8.32
N ILE A 30 60.08 12.91 8.03
CA ILE A 30 60.90 13.97 7.41
C ILE A 30 62.03 14.40 8.35
N LYS A 31 61.72 14.74 9.60
CA LYS A 31 62.74 15.16 10.61
C LYS A 31 63.83 14.11 10.85
N ARG A 32 63.49 12.82 10.69
CA ARG A 32 64.42 11.69 10.84
C ARG A 32 65.18 11.34 9.55
N GLY A 33 64.98 12.10 8.48
CA GLY A 33 65.62 11.84 7.17
C GLY A 33 65.07 10.63 6.42
N LYS A 34 64.03 9.94 6.92
CA LYS A 34 63.39 8.81 6.22
C LYS A 34 62.68 9.27 4.94
N ILE A 35 62.15 10.50 4.93
CA ILE A 35 61.62 11.16 3.73
C ILE A 35 62.52 12.35 3.43
N SER A 36 63.16 12.34 2.26
CA SER A 36 64.02 13.44 1.84
C SER A 36 63.20 14.69 1.49
N GLU A 37 63.80 15.86 1.69
CA GLU A 37 63.20 17.14 1.35
C GLU A 37 62.86 17.23 -0.14
N ARG A 38 63.75 16.71 -1.01
CA ARG A 38 63.52 16.61 -2.47
C ARG A 38 62.30 15.77 -2.82
N ARG A 39 62.03 14.67 -2.08
CA ARG A 39 60.84 13.82 -2.30
C ARG A 39 59.56 14.57 -1.96
N LEU A 40 59.57 15.30 -0.84
CA LEU A 40 58.45 16.14 -0.40
C LEU A 40 58.19 17.29 -1.38
N GLU A 41 59.24 18.01 -1.76
CA GLU A 41 59.18 19.12 -2.72
C GLU A 41 58.53 18.69 -4.03
N ARG A 42 58.90 17.51 -4.56
CA ARG A 42 58.29 16.94 -5.76
C ARG A 42 56.78 16.72 -5.61
N SER A 43 56.32 16.17 -4.48
CA SER A 43 54.88 16.00 -4.21
C SER A 43 54.17 17.35 -4.15
N VAL A 44 54.73 18.29 -3.40
CA VAL A 44 54.14 19.63 -3.21
C VAL A 44 54.03 20.36 -4.53
N LYS A 45 55.10 20.42 -5.33
CA LYS A 45 55.08 21.05 -6.66
C LYS A 45 54.06 20.41 -7.59
N LYS A 46 53.95 19.08 -7.58
CA LYS A 46 52.96 18.35 -8.40
C LYS A 46 51.52 18.69 -7.99
N VAL A 47 51.23 18.75 -6.68
CA VAL A 47 49.91 19.13 -6.16
C VAL A 47 49.61 20.60 -6.46
N LEU A 48 50.57 21.50 -6.29
CA LEU A 48 50.41 22.92 -6.60
C LEU A 48 50.23 23.18 -8.11
N LEU A 49 50.98 22.48 -8.96
CA LEU A 49 50.80 22.53 -10.41
C LEU A 49 49.40 22.04 -10.81
N ALA A 50 48.92 20.94 -10.22
CA ALA A 50 47.55 20.47 -10.45
C ALA A 50 46.50 21.52 -10.03
N LYS A 51 46.71 22.19 -8.88
CA LYS A 51 45.84 23.29 -8.44
C LYS A 51 45.86 24.48 -9.40
N TYR A 52 47.03 24.86 -9.91
CA TYR A 52 47.19 25.93 -10.89
C TYR A 52 46.50 25.58 -12.22
N LEU A 53 46.71 24.37 -12.73
CA LEU A 53 46.06 23.89 -13.96
C LEU A 53 44.53 23.80 -13.83
N ALA A 54 44.03 23.51 -12.62
CA ALA A 54 42.60 23.53 -12.31
C ALA A 54 42.04 24.96 -12.08
N GLY A 55 42.85 26.01 -12.24
CA GLY A 55 42.44 27.40 -12.06
C GLY A 55 42.28 27.83 -10.59
N LEU A 56 42.65 26.98 -9.62
CA LEU A 56 42.50 27.25 -8.17
C LEU A 56 43.50 28.30 -7.66
N ASN A 57 44.41 28.78 -8.52
CA ASN A 57 45.25 29.95 -8.27
C ASN A 57 44.49 31.28 -8.43
N SER A 58 43.28 31.27 -8.99
CA SER A 58 42.36 32.41 -9.01
C SER A 58 41.22 32.10 -8.06
N TYR A 59 41.25 32.68 -6.85
CA TYR A 59 40.21 32.43 -5.85
C TYR A 59 38.86 32.98 -6.35
N ALA A 60 37.89 32.08 -6.51
CA ALA A 60 36.50 32.41 -6.68
C ALA A 60 35.74 31.91 -5.45
N GLU A 61 34.99 32.80 -4.79
CA GLU A 61 34.16 32.41 -3.66
C GLU A 61 33.03 31.49 -4.16
N VAL A 62 32.95 30.28 -3.60
CA VAL A 62 31.90 29.31 -3.93
C VAL A 62 30.70 29.61 -3.05
N ASP A 63 29.53 29.86 -3.64
CA ASP A 63 28.29 29.97 -2.88
C ASP A 63 27.95 28.61 -2.26
N THR A 64 28.18 28.50 -0.96
CA THR A 64 27.92 27.28 -0.20
C THR A 64 26.48 27.15 0.26
N LYS A 65 25.63 28.18 0.07
CA LYS A 65 24.25 28.19 0.57
C LYS A 65 23.37 27.12 -0.06
N GLN A 66 23.60 26.81 -1.34
CA GLN A 66 22.84 25.79 -2.09
C GLN A 66 23.67 24.53 -2.40
N LEU A 67 24.83 24.38 -1.76
CA LEU A 67 25.73 23.28 -2.04
C LEU A 67 25.08 21.90 -1.78
N PRO A 68 24.30 21.69 -0.71
CA PRO A 68 23.60 20.42 -0.51
C PRO A 68 22.64 20.08 -1.66
N GLU A 69 21.84 21.03 -2.14
CA GLU A 69 20.90 20.82 -3.24
C GLU A 69 21.59 20.58 -4.58
N GLN A 70 22.71 21.28 -4.82
CA GLN A 70 23.52 21.11 -6.04
C GLN A 70 24.25 19.75 -6.06
N LEU A 71 24.65 19.23 -4.90
CA LEU A 71 25.35 17.94 -4.78
C LEU A 71 24.43 16.73 -4.59
N ASN A 72 23.18 16.95 -4.20
CA ASN A 72 22.20 15.89 -3.98
C ASN A 72 20.99 16.12 -4.87
N THR A 73 21.23 16.12 -6.18
CA THR A 73 20.16 16.31 -7.15
C THR A 73 19.19 15.13 -7.14
N VAL A 74 18.05 15.32 -7.77
CA VAL A 74 17.07 14.24 -7.97
C VAL A 74 17.67 13.10 -8.79
N LEU A 75 18.55 13.41 -9.75
CA LEU A 75 19.27 12.41 -10.54
C LEU A 75 20.21 11.59 -9.65
N ASP A 76 20.93 12.23 -8.72
CA ASP A 76 21.81 11.53 -7.78
C ASP A 76 21.01 10.59 -6.87
N THR A 77 19.85 11.04 -6.40
CA THR A 77 18.94 10.21 -5.61
C THR A 77 18.43 9.01 -6.42
N LEU A 78 18.08 9.20 -7.69
CA LEU A 78 17.65 8.14 -8.59
C LEU A 78 18.75 7.10 -8.83
N ILE A 79 19.96 7.57 -9.11
CA ILE A 79 21.14 6.70 -9.31
C ILE A 79 21.44 5.94 -8.03
N TYR A 80 21.39 6.59 -6.87
CA TYR A 80 21.62 5.93 -5.58
C TYR A 80 20.57 4.86 -5.29
N GLU A 81 19.29 5.16 -5.56
CA GLU A 81 18.20 4.19 -5.44
C GLU A 81 18.43 2.96 -6.33
N GLN A 82 18.75 3.17 -7.61
CA GLN A 82 19.05 2.09 -8.56
C GLN A 82 20.29 1.29 -8.15
N ALA A 83 21.35 1.97 -7.70
CA ALA A 83 22.57 1.31 -7.21
C ALA A 83 22.25 0.43 -6.01
N MET A 84 21.46 0.93 -5.04
CA MET A 84 21.05 0.14 -3.89
C MET A 84 20.18 -1.05 -4.30
N GLU A 85 19.15 -0.85 -5.15
CA GLU A 85 18.28 -1.93 -5.65
C GLU A 85 19.10 -3.07 -6.28
N ASN A 86 20.11 -2.75 -7.09
CA ASN A 86 20.94 -3.75 -7.76
C ASN A 86 22.04 -4.33 -6.86
N ALA A 87 22.49 -3.59 -5.83
CA ALA A 87 23.52 -4.05 -4.89
C ALA A 87 22.97 -5.06 -3.88
N LEU A 88 21.69 -4.96 -3.48
CA LEU A 88 21.09 -5.86 -2.49
C LEU A 88 21.38 -7.33 -2.82
N THR A 89 21.99 -8.02 -1.86
CA THR A 89 22.51 -9.37 -2.06
C THR A 89 21.82 -10.32 -1.10
N VAL A 90 21.21 -11.38 -1.64
CA VAL A 90 20.66 -12.49 -0.84
C VAL A 90 21.74 -13.57 -0.77
N LEU A 91 22.22 -13.92 0.42
CA LEU A 91 23.26 -14.95 0.57
C LEU A 91 22.71 -16.34 0.83
N LYS A 92 21.48 -16.39 1.34
CA LYS A 92 20.81 -17.62 1.72
C LYS A 92 19.31 -17.43 1.62
N ASN A 93 18.59 -18.34 0.97
CA ASN A 93 17.14 -18.36 0.93
C ASN A 93 16.57 -19.79 1.06
N LYS A 94 16.70 -20.40 2.25
CA LYS A 94 16.06 -21.69 2.51
C LYS A 94 14.55 -21.53 2.60
N ASN A 95 13.80 -22.54 2.16
CA ASN A 95 12.33 -22.60 2.25
C ASN A 95 11.55 -21.43 1.60
N GLY A 96 12.20 -20.62 0.76
CA GLY A 96 11.58 -19.45 0.14
C GLY A 96 11.18 -18.35 1.14
N VAL A 97 11.98 -18.13 2.19
CA VAL A 97 11.73 -17.12 3.23
C VAL A 97 12.04 -15.68 2.78
N ILE A 98 12.70 -15.53 1.62
CA ILE A 98 12.89 -14.26 0.90
C ILE A 98 12.12 -14.34 -0.42
N GLY A 99 11.44 -13.25 -0.77
CA GLY A 99 10.34 -13.30 -1.74
C GLY A 99 9.11 -13.93 -1.11
N ILE A 100 8.74 -13.49 0.10
CA ILE A 100 7.68 -14.10 0.90
C ILE A 100 6.36 -14.14 0.12
N SER A 101 5.97 -15.35 -0.27
CA SER A 101 4.65 -15.68 -0.79
C SER A 101 3.72 -16.11 0.35
N ASP A 102 2.46 -16.41 0.02
CA ASP A 102 1.48 -17.02 0.94
C ASP A 102 1.30 -16.26 2.26
N LEU A 103 1.16 -14.93 2.19
CA LEU A 103 1.03 -14.06 3.37
C LEU A 103 -0.06 -14.49 4.34
N GLN A 104 -1.11 -15.14 3.85
CA GLN A 104 -2.20 -15.71 4.65
C GLN A 104 -1.75 -16.80 5.65
N LYS A 105 -0.59 -17.43 5.42
CA LYS A 105 0.00 -18.47 6.27
C LYS A 105 1.09 -17.92 7.21
N ARG A 106 1.45 -16.64 7.07
CA ARG A 106 2.60 -16.05 7.76
C ARG A 106 2.15 -15.18 8.93
N LYS A 107 2.69 -15.46 10.11
CA LYS A 107 2.64 -14.58 11.29
C LYS A 107 4.03 -13.99 11.45
N ILE A 108 4.17 -12.73 11.06
CA ILE A 108 5.47 -12.09 10.88
C ILE A 108 5.78 -11.15 12.04
N ALA A 109 6.94 -11.35 12.66
CA ALA A 109 7.48 -10.44 13.66
C ALA A 109 8.78 -9.79 13.15
N TYR A 110 9.03 -8.57 13.61
CA TYR A 110 10.27 -7.84 13.36
C TYR A 110 10.99 -7.55 14.67
N VAL A 111 12.29 -7.85 14.71
CA VAL A 111 13.20 -7.55 15.82
C VAL A 111 14.34 -6.68 15.31
N ALA A 112 14.51 -5.50 15.91
CA ALA A 112 15.64 -4.63 15.63
C ALA A 112 16.85 -5.02 16.51
N LEU A 113 18.01 -5.16 15.87
CA LEU A 113 19.33 -5.39 16.47
C LEU A 113 20.28 -4.22 16.10
N GLY A 114 21.43 -4.13 16.79
CA GLY A 114 22.41 -3.08 16.54
C GLY A 114 22.15 -1.79 17.30
N SER A 115 22.87 -0.73 16.91
CA SER A 115 22.93 0.54 17.64
C SER A 115 22.05 1.65 17.08
N GLU A 116 21.60 1.53 15.84
CA GLU A 116 20.77 2.53 15.16
C GLU A 116 19.30 2.09 15.03
N PRO A 117 18.35 3.02 14.85
CA PRO A 117 16.95 2.68 14.65
C PRO A 117 16.68 1.95 13.32
N GLY A 118 15.77 0.97 13.37
CA GLY A 118 15.25 0.25 12.20
C GLY A 118 13.80 0.59 11.85
N ASP A 119 13.31 1.76 12.28
CA ASP A 119 11.89 2.15 12.10
C ASP A 119 11.51 2.30 10.62
N VAL A 120 12.44 2.72 9.75
CA VAL A 120 12.19 2.85 8.31
C VAL A 120 11.98 1.48 7.68
N PHE A 121 12.85 0.51 8.02
CA PHE A 121 12.71 -0.87 7.60
C PHE A 121 11.38 -1.46 8.09
N TYR A 122 11.07 -1.32 9.39
CA TYR A 122 9.80 -1.79 9.97
C TYR A 122 8.57 -1.21 9.26
N LYS A 123 8.53 0.13 9.09
CA LYS A 123 7.43 0.82 8.40
C LYS A 123 7.25 0.30 6.98
N ARG A 124 8.33 0.05 6.25
CA ARG A 124 8.25 -0.51 4.89
C ARG A 124 7.79 -1.97 4.89
N LEU A 125 8.25 -2.82 5.82
CA LEU A 125 7.75 -4.19 5.97
C LEU A 125 6.23 -4.20 6.20
N SER A 126 5.72 -3.30 7.04
CA SER A 126 4.28 -3.17 7.33
C SER A 126 3.42 -2.71 6.15
N LYS A 127 4.02 -2.26 5.05
CA LYS A 127 3.28 -1.98 3.81
C LYS A 127 2.85 -3.24 3.07
N TYR A 128 3.50 -4.39 3.33
CA TYR A 128 3.25 -5.64 2.61
C TYR A 128 2.39 -6.64 3.38
N ALA A 129 2.54 -6.71 4.70
CA ALA A 129 1.81 -7.64 5.56
C ALA A 129 1.67 -7.07 6.98
N LYS A 130 0.87 -7.72 7.84
CA LYS A 130 0.76 -7.37 9.26
C LYS A 130 2.04 -7.84 9.96
N VAL A 131 2.93 -6.89 10.26
CA VAL A 131 4.22 -7.15 10.92
C VAL A 131 4.20 -6.54 12.32
N VAL A 132 4.47 -7.36 13.33
CA VAL A 132 4.54 -6.89 14.72
C VAL A 132 5.98 -6.57 15.10
N HIS A 133 6.23 -5.33 15.53
CA HIS A 133 7.54 -4.94 16.05
C HIS A 133 7.68 -5.45 17.49
N VAL A 134 8.48 -6.48 17.68
CA VAL A 134 8.77 -7.03 18.99
C VAL A 134 9.97 -6.29 19.59
N LYS A 135 9.74 -5.62 20.71
CA LYS A 135 10.76 -4.91 21.49
C LYS A 135 10.92 -5.62 22.84
N GLY A 136 12.15 -5.62 23.37
CA GLY A 136 12.44 -6.17 24.69
C GLY A 136 13.81 -5.71 25.20
N LYS A 137 13.98 -5.73 26.53
CA LYS A 137 15.25 -5.38 27.18
C LYS A 137 16.22 -6.57 27.22
N ASP A 138 15.69 -7.78 27.16
CA ASP A 138 16.40 -9.05 27.22
C ASP A 138 15.81 -10.07 26.22
N ILE A 139 16.58 -11.11 25.93
CA ILE A 139 16.20 -12.13 24.94
C ILE A 139 15.04 -13.02 25.39
N ALA A 140 14.87 -13.27 26.68
CA ALA A 140 13.79 -14.12 27.18
C ALA A 140 12.43 -13.46 26.98
N THR A 141 12.35 -12.15 27.24
CA THR A 141 11.17 -11.33 26.95
C THR A 141 10.87 -11.29 25.44
N ILE A 142 11.90 -11.12 24.60
CA ILE A 142 11.73 -11.14 23.14
C ILE A 142 11.19 -12.50 22.67
N LYS A 143 11.78 -13.62 23.11
CA LYS A 143 11.32 -14.97 22.74
C LYS A 143 9.88 -15.23 23.15
N ARG A 144 9.49 -14.83 24.36
CA ARG A 144 8.09 -14.94 24.83
C ARG A 144 7.13 -14.16 23.94
N ASN A 145 7.50 -12.93 23.56
CA ASN A 145 6.68 -12.10 22.68
C ASN A 145 6.68 -12.58 21.21
N LEU A 146 7.58 -13.50 20.84
CA LEU A 146 7.64 -14.15 19.55
C LEU A 146 6.90 -15.50 19.53
N GLU A 147 6.32 -15.94 20.63
CA GLU A 147 5.51 -17.16 20.68
C GLU A 147 4.35 -17.09 19.67
N GLY A 148 4.22 -18.13 18.85
CA GLY A 148 3.17 -18.24 17.83
C GLY A 148 3.45 -17.47 16.52
N TYR A 149 4.58 -16.77 16.39
CA TYR A 149 5.07 -16.27 15.11
C TYR A 149 5.87 -17.34 14.40
N ASN A 150 5.65 -17.50 13.09
CA ASN A 150 6.34 -18.52 12.27
C ASN A 150 7.32 -17.90 11.27
N THR A 151 7.47 -16.58 11.27
CA THR A 151 8.46 -15.87 10.46
C THR A 151 8.98 -14.68 11.24
N ILE A 152 10.29 -14.67 11.48
CA ILE A 152 10.98 -13.63 12.25
C ILE A 152 11.94 -12.92 11.30
N ILE A 153 11.81 -11.60 11.21
CA ILE A 153 12.74 -10.76 10.47
C ILE A 153 13.60 -10.02 11.50
N ALA A 154 14.89 -10.28 11.50
CA ALA A 154 15.87 -9.59 12.34
C ALA A 154 16.68 -8.60 11.49
N GLY A 155 16.58 -7.31 11.78
CA GLY A 155 17.38 -6.27 11.12
C GLY A 155 18.53 -5.83 12.01
N PHE A 156 19.78 -5.96 11.56
CA PHE A 156 20.94 -5.38 12.26
C PHE A 156 21.29 -4.02 11.68
N HIS A 157 21.12 -2.97 12.49
CA HIS A 157 21.26 -1.57 12.10
C HIS A 157 22.52 -0.95 12.71
N ALA A 158 23.56 -0.76 11.89
CA ALA A 158 24.80 -0.09 12.28
C ALA A 158 24.82 1.38 11.83
N SER A 159 25.69 2.19 12.44
CA SER A 159 25.82 3.59 12.08
C SER A 159 26.47 3.76 10.71
N ASN A 160 25.85 4.59 9.87
CA ASN A 160 26.35 4.98 8.55
C ASN A 160 26.72 6.47 8.49
N LYS A 161 26.80 7.15 9.64
CA LYS A 161 27.15 8.59 9.74
C LYS A 161 28.54 8.91 9.21
N SER A 162 29.44 7.94 9.22
CA SER A 162 30.81 8.09 8.71
C SER A 162 31.32 6.75 8.21
N PRO A 163 32.19 6.73 7.18
CA PRO A 163 32.90 5.52 6.74
C PRO A 163 33.70 4.82 7.86
N TRP A 164 34.03 5.56 8.93
CA TRP A 164 34.79 5.09 10.09
C TRP A 164 33.93 4.56 11.24
N ALA A 165 32.61 4.73 11.15
CA ALA A 165 31.70 4.23 12.18
C ALA A 165 31.79 2.71 12.31
N ASP A 166 31.54 2.22 13.52
CA ASP A 166 31.59 0.78 13.79
C ASP A 166 30.44 0.05 13.08
N TYR A 167 30.78 -1.11 12.53
CA TYR A 167 29.88 -1.97 11.76
C TYR A 167 29.76 -3.38 12.38
N ARG A 168 30.54 -3.66 13.42
CA ARG A 168 30.62 -5.00 14.03
C ARG A 168 29.40 -5.31 14.87
N LEU A 169 29.04 -6.59 14.91
CA LEU A 169 27.99 -7.06 15.81
C LEU A 169 28.56 -7.12 17.23
N SER A 170 27.81 -6.62 18.21
CA SER A 170 28.20 -6.79 19.60
C SER A 170 28.01 -8.26 20.03
N LYS A 171 28.70 -8.70 21.10
CA LYS A 171 28.47 -10.04 21.69
C LYS A 171 26.99 -10.28 22.02
N LYS A 172 26.28 -9.22 22.41
CA LYS A 172 24.84 -9.25 22.67
C LYS A 172 24.05 -9.53 21.39
N ASP A 173 24.34 -8.83 20.29
CA ASP A 173 23.63 -9.01 19.01
C ASP A 173 23.83 -10.43 18.46
N ILE A 174 25.07 -10.95 18.54
CA ILE A 174 25.39 -12.32 18.11
C ILE A 174 24.62 -13.34 18.95
N PHE A 175 24.62 -13.18 20.27
CA PHE A 175 23.86 -14.05 21.18
C PHE A 175 22.36 -13.99 20.92
N TRP A 176 21.81 -12.80 20.69
CA TRP A 176 20.38 -12.63 20.38
C TRP A 176 20.02 -13.27 19.05
N LEU A 177 20.81 -13.05 18.00
CA LEU A 177 20.58 -13.66 16.69
C LEU A 177 20.58 -15.19 16.77
N TYR A 178 21.53 -15.76 17.52
CA TYR A 178 21.61 -17.20 17.77
C TYR A 178 20.37 -17.74 18.51
N GLU A 179 19.91 -17.04 19.54
CA GLU A 179 18.72 -17.44 20.31
C GLU A 179 17.41 -17.28 19.54
N LEU A 180 17.33 -16.31 18.64
CA LEU A 180 16.19 -16.17 17.71
C LEU A 180 16.11 -17.37 16.75
N GLY A 181 17.25 -17.81 16.22
CA GLY A 181 17.31 -18.98 15.33
C GLY A 181 16.93 -20.31 15.99
N LYS A 182 16.89 -20.35 17.34
CA LYS A 182 16.46 -21.54 18.10
C LYS A 182 14.95 -21.61 18.35
N ILE A 183 14.18 -20.60 17.96
CA ILE A 183 12.73 -20.60 18.17
C ILE A 183 12.11 -21.66 17.26
N GLN A 184 11.54 -22.71 17.85
CA GLN A 184 10.95 -23.81 17.10
C GLN A 184 9.72 -23.33 16.31
N GLY A 185 9.63 -23.78 15.05
CA GLY A 185 8.50 -23.48 14.18
C GLY A 185 8.52 -22.09 13.55
N ALA A 186 9.61 -21.33 13.69
CA ALA A 186 9.79 -20.04 13.07
C ALA A 186 10.99 -20.02 12.13
N ASP A 187 10.78 -19.55 10.89
CA ASP A 187 11.87 -19.23 9.97
C ASP A 187 12.48 -17.86 10.33
N LEU A 188 13.81 -17.75 10.39
CA LEU A 188 14.54 -16.53 10.66
C LEU A 188 15.17 -15.93 9.39
N VAL A 189 14.81 -14.68 9.11
CA VAL A 189 15.42 -13.84 8.07
C VAL A 189 16.29 -12.78 8.72
N PHE A 190 17.61 -12.88 8.54
CA PHE A 190 18.57 -11.89 9.00
C PHE A 190 18.89 -10.88 7.88
N THR A 191 18.73 -9.59 8.18
CA THR A 191 19.03 -8.49 7.25
C THR A 191 20.11 -7.59 7.83
N LEU A 192 21.24 -7.50 7.14
CA LEU A 192 22.40 -6.73 7.55
C LEU A 192 22.41 -5.34 6.91
N PHE A 193 22.23 -4.29 7.71
CA PHE A 193 22.37 -2.89 7.32
C PHE A 193 23.74 -2.33 7.71
N ALA A 194 24.79 -3.03 7.29
CA ALA A 194 26.18 -2.71 7.60
C ALA A 194 27.10 -3.26 6.50
N LYS A 195 28.40 -2.96 6.62
CA LYS A 195 29.43 -3.52 5.72
C LYS A 195 29.39 -5.06 5.76
N PRO A 196 29.59 -5.76 4.63
CA PRO A 196 29.55 -7.22 4.58
C PRO A 196 30.49 -7.90 5.58
N TYR A 197 31.62 -7.27 5.92
CA TYR A 197 32.58 -7.80 6.89
C TYR A 197 32.02 -8.03 8.30
N ALA A 198 30.88 -7.42 8.64
CA ALA A 198 30.18 -7.70 9.89
C ALA A 198 29.77 -9.18 10.01
N LEU A 199 29.57 -9.88 8.88
CA LEU A 199 29.22 -11.31 8.87
C LEU A 199 30.34 -12.19 9.46
N LYS A 200 31.59 -11.73 9.52
CA LYS A 200 32.71 -12.46 10.15
C LYS A 200 32.55 -12.63 11.66
N ASP A 201 31.73 -11.79 12.30
CA ASP A 201 31.49 -11.88 13.74
C ASP A 201 30.52 -13.02 14.08
N ILE A 202 29.80 -13.57 13.10
CA ILE A 202 28.87 -14.69 13.25
C ILE A 202 29.65 -15.99 13.01
N VAL A 203 29.44 -17.00 13.87
CA VAL A 203 30.18 -18.27 13.82
C VAL A 203 29.71 -19.17 12.68
N ASP A 204 28.39 -19.33 12.54
CA ASP A 204 27.75 -20.06 11.45
C ASP A 204 26.31 -19.57 11.25
N PHE A 205 25.72 -19.89 10.09
CA PHE A 205 24.36 -19.51 9.74
C PHE A 205 23.38 -20.68 9.78
N LYS A 206 23.66 -21.78 10.51
CA LYS A 206 22.84 -23.01 10.44
C LYS A 206 21.37 -22.78 10.75
N ASN A 207 21.09 -21.97 11.77
CA ASN A 207 19.74 -21.63 12.27
C ASN A 207 19.19 -20.30 11.72
N VAL A 208 19.66 -19.88 10.55
CA VAL A 208 19.17 -18.69 9.85
C VAL A 208 18.75 -19.13 8.45
N GLU A 209 17.45 -19.10 8.15
CA GLU A 209 16.90 -19.56 6.88
C GLU A 209 17.15 -18.56 5.75
N GLY A 210 17.12 -17.26 6.05
CA GLY A 210 17.30 -16.18 5.09
C GLY A 210 18.40 -15.20 5.51
N VAL A 211 19.31 -14.84 4.59
CA VAL A 211 20.35 -13.82 4.85
C VAL A 211 20.35 -12.79 3.73
N VAL A 212 20.15 -11.52 4.09
CA VAL A 212 20.16 -10.37 3.17
C VAL A 212 21.24 -9.38 3.59
N VAL A 213 22.07 -8.94 2.65
CA VAL A 213 23.04 -7.86 2.84
C VAL A 213 22.54 -6.61 2.14
N ALA A 214 22.19 -5.60 2.96
CA ALA A 214 21.71 -4.31 2.53
C ALA A 214 22.79 -3.21 2.52
N TYR A 215 24.03 -3.55 2.90
CA TYR A 215 25.27 -2.75 2.84
C TYR A 215 25.32 -1.49 3.72
N GLN A 216 24.25 -0.71 3.78
CA GLN A 216 24.18 0.55 4.50
C GLN A 216 22.88 0.63 5.30
N ASN A 217 22.89 1.47 6.34
CA ASN A 217 21.70 1.75 7.14
C ASN A 217 20.90 2.97 6.67
N SER A 218 21.09 3.39 5.41
CA SER A 218 20.35 4.52 4.84
C SER A 218 18.86 4.19 4.72
N GLU A 219 18.03 5.22 4.67
CA GLU A 219 16.59 5.02 4.49
C GLU A 219 16.27 4.23 3.21
N ILE A 220 16.98 4.52 2.12
CA ILE A 220 16.83 3.81 0.84
C ILE A 220 17.21 2.34 1.02
N ALA A 221 18.35 2.02 1.63
CA ALA A 221 18.75 0.62 1.85
C ALA A 221 17.72 -0.15 2.69
N GLN A 222 17.23 0.46 3.78
CA GLN A 222 16.17 -0.09 4.62
C GLN A 222 14.88 -0.34 3.83
N GLN A 223 14.43 0.64 3.04
CA GLN A 223 13.23 0.49 2.23
C GLN A 223 13.39 -0.64 1.20
N LYS A 224 14.47 -0.61 0.39
CA LYS A 224 14.67 -1.59 -0.69
C LYS A 224 14.88 -3.01 -0.15
N ALA A 225 15.51 -3.18 1.01
CA ALA A 225 15.62 -4.49 1.64
C ALA A 225 14.25 -5.08 2.01
N ALA A 226 13.33 -4.27 2.54
CA ALA A 226 11.96 -4.73 2.82
C ALA A 226 11.19 -5.07 1.54
N GLU A 227 11.35 -4.28 0.48
CA GLU A 227 10.76 -4.55 -0.83
C GLU A 227 11.28 -5.86 -1.44
N LEU A 228 12.58 -6.15 -1.30
CA LEU A 228 13.18 -7.40 -1.71
C LEU A 228 12.64 -8.60 -0.91
N ILE A 229 12.55 -8.48 0.43
CA ILE A 229 12.05 -9.56 1.30
C ILE A 229 10.65 -10.00 0.90
N PHE A 230 9.77 -9.06 0.54
CA PHE A 230 8.41 -9.35 0.07
C PHE A 230 8.30 -9.60 -1.44
N GLY A 231 9.42 -9.60 -2.17
CA GLY A 231 9.46 -9.89 -3.60
C GLY A 231 8.87 -8.80 -4.49
N ALA A 232 8.79 -7.55 -4.04
CA ALA A 232 8.52 -6.42 -4.93
C ALA A 232 9.71 -6.19 -5.87
N LEU A 233 10.93 -6.34 -5.35
CA LEU A 233 12.18 -6.25 -6.12
C LEU A 233 12.78 -7.64 -6.35
N PRO A 234 13.46 -7.87 -7.49
CA PRO A 234 14.33 -9.01 -7.66
C PRO A 234 15.62 -8.84 -6.83
N ALA A 235 16.26 -9.95 -6.47
CA ALA A 235 17.62 -9.95 -5.93
C ALA A 235 18.61 -10.30 -7.05
N LYS A 236 19.58 -9.40 -7.32
CA LYS A 236 20.59 -9.58 -8.36
C LYS A 236 22.03 -9.40 -7.86
N GLY A 237 22.19 -8.83 -6.67
CA GLY A 237 23.48 -8.49 -6.11
C GLY A 237 24.34 -9.72 -5.85
N ARG A 238 25.65 -9.51 -5.90
CA ARG A 238 26.69 -10.48 -5.54
C ARG A 238 27.64 -9.81 -4.57
N LEU A 239 28.17 -10.58 -3.61
CA LEU A 239 29.14 -10.03 -2.67
C LEU A 239 30.41 -9.57 -3.40
N PRO A 240 30.86 -8.32 -3.19
CA PRO A 240 32.11 -7.84 -3.75
C PRO A 240 33.35 -8.31 -2.97
N VAL A 241 33.15 -8.96 -1.82
CA VAL A 241 34.21 -9.36 -0.88
C VAL A 241 33.86 -10.69 -0.22
N SER A 242 34.87 -11.46 0.19
CA SER A 242 34.66 -12.62 1.07
C SER A 242 34.29 -12.15 2.48
N ALA A 243 33.02 -12.31 2.83
CA ALA A 243 32.42 -11.78 4.05
C ALA A 243 32.36 -12.80 5.19
N HIS A 244 32.35 -14.10 4.89
CA HIS A 244 32.35 -15.21 5.83
C HIS A 244 32.87 -16.47 5.10
N GLU A 245 33.27 -17.53 5.81
CA GLU A 245 33.70 -18.79 5.17
C GLU A 245 32.59 -19.43 4.32
N GLU A 246 31.35 -19.40 4.82
CA GLU A 246 30.15 -19.82 4.06
C GLU A 246 29.81 -18.89 2.88
N PHE A 247 30.30 -17.65 2.88
CA PHE A 247 29.94 -16.61 1.90
C PHE A 247 31.20 -15.95 1.30
N PRO A 248 31.91 -16.65 0.41
CA PRO A 248 33.02 -16.09 -0.33
C PRO A 248 32.57 -14.95 -1.27
N VAL A 249 33.56 -14.23 -1.82
CA VAL A 249 33.32 -13.26 -2.90
C VAL A 249 32.49 -13.88 -4.02
N ASN A 250 31.63 -13.08 -4.65
CA ASN A 250 30.64 -13.48 -5.66
C ASN A 250 29.49 -14.38 -5.19
N SER A 251 29.37 -14.67 -3.89
CA SER A 251 28.15 -15.28 -3.34
C SER A 251 26.94 -14.37 -3.53
N GLY A 252 25.81 -14.97 -3.87
CA GLY A 252 24.53 -14.28 -4.04
C GLY A 252 23.52 -15.15 -4.78
N GLU A 253 22.31 -15.27 -4.25
CA GLU A 253 21.19 -15.96 -4.88
C GLU A 253 20.36 -14.99 -5.72
N PHE A 254 19.97 -15.45 -6.92
CA PHE A 254 19.03 -14.70 -7.75
C PHE A 254 17.60 -15.00 -7.31
N ILE A 255 16.86 -13.95 -6.96
CA ILE A 255 15.44 -14.04 -6.61
C ILE A 255 14.63 -13.24 -7.63
N SER A 256 13.59 -13.86 -8.19
CA SER A 256 12.69 -13.19 -9.13
C SER A 256 11.67 -12.29 -8.41
N SER A 257 11.22 -11.22 -9.07
CA SER A 257 10.16 -10.38 -8.52
C SER A 257 8.80 -11.10 -8.60
N LEU A 258 8.05 -11.03 -7.51
CA LEU A 258 6.66 -11.48 -7.41
C LEU A 258 5.66 -10.47 -8.02
N LYS A 259 6.14 -9.35 -8.56
CA LYS A 259 5.34 -8.23 -9.09
C LYS A 259 4.34 -7.67 -8.07
N ARG A 260 4.81 -7.44 -6.85
CA ARG A 260 4.11 -6.57 -5.88
C ARG A 260 4.39 -5.11 -6.20
N LEU A 261 3.56 -4.21 -5.66
CA LEU A 261 3.87 -2.78 -5.68
C LEU A 261 5.21 -2.53 -4.97
N GLY A 262 6.17 -1.96 -5.68
CA GLY A 262 7.37 -1.35 -5.10
C GLY A 262 7.10 0.10 -4.69
N TYR A 263 8.12 0.78 -4.16
CA TYR A 263 8.01 2.19 -3.77
C TYR A 263 9.25 2.96 -4.20
N ALA A 264 9.07 4.13 -4.79
CA ALA A 264 10.17 4.88 -5.37
C ALA A 264 9.82 6.37 -5.51
N ILE A 265 10.79 7.16 -5.95
CA ILE A 265 10.55 8.56 -6.34
C ILE A 265 9.85 8.65 -7.71
N PRO A 266 9.11 9.74 -8.01
CA PRO A 266 8.39 9.92 -9.29
C PRO A 266 9.27 9.74 -10.54
N GLU A 267 10.51 10.20 -10.49
CA GLU A 267 11.43 10.16 -11.62
C GLU A 267 11.78 8.74 -12.05
N SER A 268 11.75 7.79 -11.11
CA SER A 268 12.03 6.37 -11.39
C SER A 268 11.03 5.72 -12.35
N VAL A 269 9.86 6.34 -12.55
CA VAL A 269 8.80 5.87 -13.45
C VAL A 269 8.44 6.90 -14.51
N GLY A 270 9.34 7.86 -14.77
CA GLY A 270 9.17 8.90 -15.79
C GLY A 270 8.09 9.92 -15.43
N MET A 271 8.05 10.36 -14.18
CA MET A 271 7.16 11.44 -13.73
C MET A 271 7.97 12.59 -13.12
N ASP A 272 7.51 13.80 -13.37
CA ASP A 272 8.07 15.04 -12.87
C ASP A 272 7.47 15.35 -11.48
N ARG A 273 8.30 15.36 -10.44
CA ARG A 273 7.83 15.66 -9.07
C ARG A 273 7.28 17.07 -8.90
N SER A 274 7.82 18.04 -9.63
CA SER A 274 7.44 19.45 -9.50
C SER A 274 6.04 19.66 -10.07
N LYS A 275 5.73 19.01 -11.20
CA LYS A 275 4.36 18.95 -11.71
C LYS A 275 3.44 18.16 -10.79
N LEU A 276 3.93 17.03 -10.25
CA LEU A 276 3.14 16.19 -9.34
C LEU A 276 2.77 16.90 -8.03
N ALA A 277 3.58 17.87 -7.58
CA ALA A 277 3.29 18.70 -6.41
C ALA A 277 1.96 19.49 -6.55
N LYS A 278 1.44 19.66 -7.77
CA LYS A 278 0.10 20.21 -8.01
C LYS A 278 -1.01 19.41 -7.32
N VAL A 279 -0.79 18.12 -7.07
CA VAL A 279 -1.71 17.27 -6.30
C VAL A 279 -1.84 17.77 -4.86
N ASP A 280 -0.73 18.14 -4.21
CA ASP A 280 -0.76 18.70 -2.84
C ASP A 280 -1.61 19.98 -2.80
N GLU A 281 -1.39 20.89 -3.74
CA GLU A 281 -2.15 22.15 -3.83
C GLU A 281 -3.65 21.91 -4.03
N LEU A 282 -4.03 20.98 -4.91
CA LEU A 282 -5.44 20.67 -5.18
C LEU A 282 -6.11 20.04 -3.96
N VAL A 283 -5.43 19.12 -3.27
CA VAL A 283 -5.98 18.53 -2.04
C VAL A 283 -6.12 19.60 -0.95
N GLN A 284 -5.15 20.51 -0.82
CA GLN A 284 -5.21 21.63 0.11
C GLN A 284 -6.40 22.56 -0.19
N ILE A 285 -6.65 22.90 -1.46
CA ILE A 285 -7.85 23.64 -1.87
C ILE A 285 -9.13 22.92 -1.40
N GLY A 286 -9.15 21.59 -1.49
CA GLY A 286 -10.27 20.77 -1.00
C GLY A 286 -10.48 20.90 0.51
N LEU A 287 -9.40 20.93 1.30
CA LEU A 287 -9.45 21.13 2.75
C LEU A 287 -9.93 22.54 3.10
N ASP A 288 -9.31 23.57 2.50
CA ASP A 288 -9.60 24.98 2.78
C ASP A 288 -11.03 25.36 2.38
N SER A 289 -11.56 24.73 1.34
CA SER A 289 -12.95 24.90 0.88
C SER A 289 -13.95 24.02 1.63
N LEU A 290 -13.54 23.32 2.69
CA LEU A 290 -14.38 22.43 3.49
C LEU A 290 -15.10 21.35 2.65
N MET A 291 -14.45 20.83 1.61
CA MET A 291 -15.00 19.75 0.78
C MET A 291 -14.98 18.41 1.52
N PHE A 292 -14.00 18.22 2.40
CA PHE A 292 -13.82 17.09 3.30
C PHE A 292 -12.88 17.52 4.44
N PRO A 293 -12.97 16.94 5.65
CA PRO A 293 -12.07 17.29 6.74
C PRO A 293 -10.68 16.62 6.58
N GLY A 294 -10.62 15.43 5.95
CA GLY A 294 -9.38 14.73 5.71
C GLY A 294 -9.44 13.78 4.52
N ALA A 295 -8.28 13.48 3.97
CA ALA A 295 -8.15 12.63 2.79
C ALA A 295 -6.84 11.82 2.80
N GLN A 296 -6.77 10.79 1.96
CA GLN A 296 -5.54 10.13 1.56
C GLN A 296 -5.47 10.09 0.03
N VAL A 297 -4.28 10.30 -0.50
CA VAL A 297 -4.00 10.20 -1.93
C VAL A 297 -2.81 9.29 -2.15
N LEU A 298 -2.97 8.33 -3.07
CA LEU A 298 -1.89 7.45 -3.51
C LEU A 298 -1.86 7.36 -5.03
N ILE A 299 -0.65 7.44 -5.58
CA ILE A 299 -0.39 7.31 -7.01
C ILE A 299 0.70 6.27 -7.20
N ALA A 300 0.41 5.26 -8.00
CA ALA A 300 1.38 4.27 -8.45
C ALA A 300 1.45 4.26 -9.96
N ARG A 301 2.66 4.07 -10.51
CA ARG A 301 2.88 3.92 -11.94
C ARG A 301 3.95 2.86 -12.18
N LYS A 302 3.80 2.04 -13.23
CA LYS A 302 4.77 0.95 -13.57
C LYS A 302 5.05 0.03 -12.38
N GLY A 303 4.02 -0.27 -11.59
CA GLY A 303 4.13 -1.12 -10.41
C GLY A 303 4.90 -0.52 -9.23
N LYS A 304 5.20 0.79 -9.23
CA LYS A 304 5.82 1.49 -8.09
C LYS A 304 4.89 2.59 -7.56
N VAL A 305 4.66 2.63 -6.25
CA VAL A 305 4.01 3.75 -5.57
C VAL A 305 5.01 4.90 -5.49
N ILE A 306 4.64 6.03 -6.10
CA ILE A 306 5.49 7.22 -6.20
C ILE A 306 4.96 8.43 -5.42
N TYR A 307 3.75 8.30 -4.90
CA TYR A 307 3.12 9.30 -4.03
C TYR A 307 2.16 8.59 -3.08
N SER A 308 2.26 8.86 -1.78
CA SER A 308 1.34 8.36 -0.76
C SER A 308 1.32 9.34 0.40
N LYS A 309 0.21 10.04 0.63
CA LYS A 309 0.11 11.07 1.66
C LYS A 309 -1.28 11.09 2.31
N GLY A 310 -1.31 11.34 3.62
CA GLY A 310 -2.50 11.71 4.37
C GLY A 310 -2.61 13.23 4.51
N PHE A 311 -3.83 13.74 4.45
CA PHE A 311 -4.15 15.17 4.42
C PHE A 311 -5.24 15.50 5.43
N GLY A 312 -5.11 16.66 6.08
CA GLY A 312 -6.12 17.17 7.00
C GLY A 312 -6.37 16.25 8.18
N LYS A 313 -7.61 16.23 8.66
CA LYS A 313 -7.99 15.71 9.98
C LYS A 313 -9.23 14.80 9.88
N PRO A 314 -9.46 13.86 10.82
CA PRO A 314 -10.64 13.02 10.76
C PRO A 314 -11.95 13.81 10.95
N THR A 315 -11.91 14.93 11.68
CA THR A 315 -13.00 15.91 11.81
C THR A 315 -12.44 17.33 11.72
N TYR A 316 -13.27 18.32 11.37
CA TYR A 316 -12.87 19.72 11.34
C TYR A 316 -12.36 20.25 12.69
N THR A 317 -12.82 19.68 13.80
CA THR A 317 -12.42 20.04 15.17
C THR A 317 -11.30 19.20 15.76
N SER A 318 -10.82 18.18 15.04
CA SER A 318 -9.75 17.33 15.58
C SER A 318 -8.44 18.12 15.69
N GLU A 319 -7.57 17.70 16.58
CA GLU A 319 -6.17 18.16 16.64
C GLU A 319 -5.22 17.17 15.96
N ARG A 320 -5.68 15.94 15.69
CA ARG A 320 -4.88 14.89 15.07
C ARG A 320 -4.96 14.98 13.55
N GLN A 321 -3.80 14.88 12.91
CA GLN A 321 -3.72 14.73 11.46
C GLN A 321 -4.04 13.28 11.04
N VAL A 322 -4.57 13.14 9.84
CA VAL A 322 -4.73 11.85 9.17
C VAL A 322 -3.36 11.37 8.68
N ASP A 323 -2.99 10.15 9.07
CA ASP A 323 -1.86 9.43 8.49
C ASP A 323 -2.34 8.42 7.41
N GLU A 324 -1.40 7.79 6.70
CA GLU A 324 -1.67 6.78 5.66
C GLU A 324 -2.34 5.49 6.17
N ASN A 325 -2.47 5.33 7.47
CA ASN A 325 -3.01 4.14 8.12
C ASN A 325 -4.42 4.38 8.70
N TYR A 326 -5.00 5.57 8.51
CA TYR A 326 -6.42 5.80 8.74
C TYR A 326 -7.26 5.00 7.75
N MET A 327 -8.35 4.41 8.24
CA MET A 327 -9.35 3.74 7.41
C MET A 327 -10.52 4.66 7.10
N TYR A 328 -10.97 4.58 5.86
CA TYR A 328 -12.16 5.26 5.35
C TYR A 328 -13.23 4.25 4.98
N ASP A 329 -14.49 4.60 5.20
CA ASP A 329 -15.61 3.90 4.58
C ASP A 329 -15.52 4.10 3.07
N LEU A 330 -15.37 3.01 2.32
CA LEU A 330 -15.15 3.05 0.88
C LEU A 330 -16.43 3.20 0.08
N ALA A 331 -17.60 3.14 0.72
CA ALA A 331 -18.90 3.14 0.07
C ALA A 331 -18.90 2.20 -1.15
N SER A 332 -19.27 2.71 -2.33
CA SER A 332 -19.40 1.91 -3.55
C SER A 332 -18.12 1.38 -4.16
N LEU A 333 -16.92 1.73 -3.67
CA LEU A 333 -15.73 0.96 -4.07
C LEU A 333 -15.82 -0.50 -3.62
N THR A 334 -16.63 -0.81 -2.59
CA THR A 334 -16.95 -2.18 -2.16
C THR A 334 -17.34 -3.08 -3.32
N LYS A 335 -18.08 -2.53 -4.31
CA LYS A 335 -18.50 -3.26 -5.51
C LYS A 335 -17.33 -3.92 -6.22
N ILE A 336 -16.28 -3.15 -6.50
CA ILE A 336 -15.13 -3.60 -7.29
C ILE A 336 -14.02 -4.22 -6.42
N LEU A 337 -14.05 -3.97 -5.10
CA LEU A 337 -13.02 -4.46 -4.17
C LEU A 337 -13.45 -5.72 -3.40
N ALA A 338 -14.74 -6.05 -3.35
CA ALA A 338 -15.26 -7.23 -2.64
C ALA A 338 -16.13 -8.13 -3.55
N THR A 339 -17.28 -7.64 -4.03
CA THR A 339 -18.25 -8.49 -4.73
C THR A 339 -17.80 -8.88 -6.14
N LEU A 340 -17.32 -7.92 -6.94
CA LEU A 340 -16.92 -8.17 -8.31
C LEU A 340 -15.80 -9.23 -8.45
N PRO A 341 -14.71 -9.23 -7.65
CA PRO A 341 -13.70 -10.28 -7.75
C PRO A 341 -14.27 -11.68 -7.51
N ILE A 342 -15.22 -11.84 -6.57
CA ILE A 342 -15.87 -13.12 -6.31
C ILE A 342 -16.76 -13.52 -7.49
N ILE A 343 -17.52 -12.58 -8.07
CA ILE A 343 -18.33 -12.86 -9.26
C ILE A 343 -17.47 -13.26 -10.46
N MET A 344 -16.32 -12.61 -10.67
CA MET A 344 -15.36 -13.03 -11.70
C MET A 344 -14.85 -14.44 -11.44
N LYS A 345 -14.53 -14.77 -10.19
CA LYS A 345 -14.09 -16.12 -9.80
C LYS A 345 -15.17 -17.18 -10.02
N MET A 346 -16.42 -16.90 -9.62
CA MET A 346 -17.57 -17.77 -9.87
C MET A 346 -17.82 -17.96 -11.37
N GLU A 347 -17.56 -16.94 -12.19
CA GLU A 347 -17.69 -17.03 -13.65
C GLU A 347 -16.64 -17.95 -14.26
N GLU A 348 -15.39 -17.86 -13.80
CA GLU A 348 -14.32 -18.78 -14.20
C GLU A 348 -14.59 -20.23 -13.80
N GLU A 349 -15.29 -20.42 -12.70
CA GLU A 349 -15.70 -21.73 -12.18
C GLU A 349 -17.00 -22.25 -12.83
N GLY A 350 -17.60 -21.48 -13.74
CA GLY A 350 -18.84 -21.87 -14.43
C GLY A 350 -20.11 -21.82 -13.56
N GLN A 351 -20.04 -21.25 -12.36
CA GLN A 351 -21.19 -21.16 -11.44
C GLN A 351 -22.18 -20.06 -11.86
N ILE A 352 -21.69 -18.98 -12.46
CA ILE A 352 -22.49 -17.86 -12.96
C ILE A 352 -21.97 -17.44 -14.33
N SER A 353 -22.84 -16.94 -15.21
CA SER A 353 -22.44 -16.36 -16.48
C SER A 353 -22.97 -14.94 -16.63
N LEU A 354 -22.43 -14.19 -17.59
CA LEU A 354 -22.95 -12.86 -17.94
C LEU A 354 -24.40 -12.89 -18.44
N ASN A 355 -24.89 -14.04 -18.91
CA ASN A 355 -26.27 -14.23 -19.37
C ASN A 355 -27.21 -14.76 -18.28
N THR A 356 -26.67 -15.22 -17.14
CA THR A 356 -27.49 -15.69 -16.02
C THR A 356 -28.45 -14.59 -15.58
N THR A 357 -29.73 -14.96 -15.44
CA THR A 357 -30.84 -14.05 -15.15
C THR A 357 -31.14 -13.98 -13.66
N PHE A 358 -31.83 -12.94 -13.22
CA PHE A 358 -32.18 -12.77 -11.80
C PHE A 358 -33.11 -13.87 -11.27
N LYS A 359 -33.99 -14.47 -12.11
CA LYS A 359 -34.78 -15.65 -11.69
C LYS A 359 -33.92 -16.88 -11.45
N GLU A 360 -32.81 -17.03 -12.17
CA GLU A 360 -31.85 -18.12 -11.92
C GLU A 360 -31.04 -17.88 -10.64
N LEU A 361 -30.70 -16.62 -10.34
CA LEU A 361 -29.96 -16.25 -9.12
C LEU A 361 -30.85 -16.28 -7.87
N ILE A 362 -32.11 -15.86 -7.98
CA ILE A 362 -33.10 -15.82 -6.91
C ILE A 362 -34.40 -16.42 -7.45
N PRO A 363 -34.66 -17.72 -7.21
CA PRO A 363 -35.84 -18.41 -7.75
C PRO A 363 -37.19 -17.74 -7.43
N SER A 364 -37.31 -17.06 -6.30
CA SER A 364 -38.52 -16.31 -5.93
C SER A 364 -38.81 -15.10 -6.83
N TYR A 365 -37.88 -14.72 -7.72
CA TYR A 365 -38.09 -13.64 -8.70
C TYR A 365 -38.73 -14.13 -10.00
N THR A 366 -39.08 -15.42 -10.13
CA THR A 366 -39.68 -16.00 -11.35
C THR A 366 -40.88 -15.22 -11.88
N ASP A 367 -41.73 -14.71 -10.98
CA ASP A 367 -42.94 -13.95 -11.33
C ASP A 367 -42.75 -12.43 -11.25
N SER A 368 -41.52 -11.97 -10.96
CA SER A 368 -41.21 -10.53 -10.88
C SER A 368 -40.92 -9.91 -12.25
N ASP A 369 -41.06 -8.59 -12.33
CA ASP A 369 -40.57 -7.78 -13.46
C ASP A 369 -39.04 -7.90 -13.66
N LEU A 370 -38.31 -8.29 -12.63
CA LEU A 370 -36.85 -8.37 -12.65
C LEU A 370 -36.33 -9.69 -13.23
N LYS A 371 -37.19 -10.68 -13.44
CA LYS A 371 -36.82 -12.07 -13.73
C LYS A 371 -35.80 -12.26 -14.84
N ASP A 372 -35.90 -11.50 -15.93
CA ASP A 372 -35.06 -11.63 -17.13
C ASP A 372 -33.89 -10.61 -17.17
N VAL A 373 -33.65 -9.88 -16.07
CA VAL A 373 -32.45 -9.03 -15.96
C VAL A 373 -31.23 -9.94 -15.84
N THR A 374 -30.32 -9.84 -16.82
CA THR A 374 -29.07 -10.61 -16.82
C THR A 374 -27.99 -9.95 -15.98
N VAL A 375 -27.01 -10.73 -15.50
CA VAL A 375 -25.81 -10.24 -14.83
C VAL A 375 -25.11 -9.16 -15.66
N LEU A 376 -24.97 -9.36 -16.98
CA LEU A 376 -24.39 -8.38 -17.90
C LEU A 376 -25.12 -7.03 -17.83
N LYS A 377 -26.45 -7.04 -17.98
CA LYS A 377 -27.25 -5.81 -17.96
C LYS A 377 -27.20 -5.16 -16.58
N ALA A 378 -27.31 -5.97 -15.52
CA ALA A 378 -27.31 -5.50 -14.14
C ALA A 378 -25.99 -4.79 -13.77
N LEU A 379 -24.85 -5.46 -13.97
CA LEU A 379 -23.52 -4.93 -13.64
C LEU A 379 -23.04 -3.82 -14.59
N SER A 380 -23.61 -3.73 -15.80
CA SER A 380 -23.36 -2.60 -16.71
C SER A 380 -24.30 -1.41 -16.48
N HIS A 381 -25.14 -1.45 -15.44
CA HIS A 381 -26.16 -0.43 -15.16
C HIS A 381 -27.13 -0.16 -16.33
N TYR A 382 -27.41 -1.21 -17.09
CA TYR A 382 -28.36 -1.24 -18.20
C TYR A 382 -29.54 -2.20 -17.94
N GLY A 383 -29.64 -2.73 -16.71
CA GLY A 383 -30.71 -3.62 -16.26
C GLY A 383 -32.01 -2.91 -15.90
N ARG A 384 -32.10 -1.58 -16.08
CA ARG A 384 -33.29 -0.76 -15.78
C ARG A 384 -33.75 -0.84 -14.31
N LEU A 385 -32.86 -1.23 -13.41
CA LEU A 385 -33.14 -1.36 -11.99
C LEU A 385 -33.35 0.03 -11.34
N PRO A 386 -34.14 0.13 -10.25
CA PRO A 386 -34.21 1.37 -9.48
C PRO A 386 -32.83 1.71 -8.91
N ALA A 387 -32.54 3.00 -8.80
CA ALA A 387 -31.19 3.43 -8.42
C ALA A 387 -30.84 3.06 -6.98
N TRP A 388 -31.81 3.26 -6.08
CA TRP A 388 -31.67 3.04 -4.65
C TRP A 388 -33.05 2.76 -4.06
N ILE A 389 -33.09 1.93 -3.01
CA ILE A 389 -34.30 1.60 -2.25
C ILE A 389 -34.04 1.96 -0.79
N ALA A 390 -34.85 2.86 -0.24
CA ALA A 390 -34.72 3.30 1.14
C ALA A 390 -35.33 2.26 2.09
N PHE A 391 -34.60 1.17 2.37
CA PHE A 391 -35.10 0.06 3.18
C PHE A 391 -35.49 0.48 4.60
N TYR A 392 -34.71 1.39 5.19
CA TYR A 392 -34.87 1.84 6.58
C TYR A 392 -36.12 2.69 6.83
N LEU A 393 -36.72 3.32 5.81
CA LEU A 393 -37.86 4.21 6.05
C LEU A 393 -39.07 3.47 6.65
N GLY A 394 -39.25 2.20 6.27
CA GLY A 394 -40.33 1.36 6.79
C GLY A 394 -40.11 0.91 8.24
N THR A 395 -38.91 1.08 8.81
CA THR A 395 -38.61 0.67 10.19
C THR A 395 -38.68 1.82 11.19
N LEU A 396 -39.08 3.02 10.73
CA LEU A 396 -39.23 4.21 11.55
C LEU A 396 -40.68 4.35 12.04
N ASN A 397 -40.84 4.87 13.26
CA ASN A 397 -42.14 5.22 13.81
C ASN A 397 -42.66 6.57 13.26
N LYS A 398 -43.87 6.97 13.67
CA LYS A 398 -44.50 8.25 13.26
C LYS A 398 -43.66 9.50 13.57
N LYS A 399 -42.73 9.44 14.53
CA LYS A 399 -41.79 10.52 14.88
C LYS A 399 -40.47 10.43 14.10
N ARG A 400 -40.39 9.59 13.06
CA ARG A 400 -39.18 9.27 12.28
C ARG A 400 -38.00 8.76 13.12
N LYS A 401 -38.28 8.10 14.24
CA LYS A 401 -37.27 7.42 15.07
C LYS A 401 -37.29 5.92 14.82
N PRO A 402 -36.18 5.20 15.02
CA PRO A 402 -36.16 3.74 15.01
C PRO A 402 -37.30 3.16 15.85
N SER A 403 -38.15 2.34 15.23
CA SER A 403 -39.30 1.74 15.92
C SER A 403 -38.83 0.61 16.85
N PRO A 404 -39.33 0.54 18.10
CA PRO A 404 -39.13 -0.63 18.97
C PRO A 404 -39.74 -1.92 18.40
N GLU A 405 -40.55 -1.87 17.35
CA GLU A 405 -41.00 -3.07 16.64
C GLU A 405 -39.82 -3.76 15.92
N PHE A 406 -38.95 -2.96 15.27
CA PHE A 406 -37.87 -3.46 14.43
C PHE A 406 -36.50 -3.45 15.11
N TYR A 407 -36.33 -2.67 16.19
CA TYR A 407 -35.02 -2.46 16.81
C TYR A 407 -34.95 -2.79 18.30
N ARG A 408 -33.78 -3.25 18.74
CA ARG A 408 -33.36 -3.39 20.14
C ARG A 408 -32.06 -2.61 20.39
N ASN A 409 -31.82 -2.23 21.64
CA ASN A 409 -30.59 -1.51 22.03
C ASN A 409 -29.41 -2.43 22.38
N ARG A 410 -29.66 -3.74 22.47
CA ARG A 410 -28.69 -4.81 22.73
C ARG A 410 -29.07 -6.03 21.89
N PRO A 411 -28.13 -6.96 21.62
CA PRO A 411 -28.45 -8.23 21.00
C PRO A 411 -29.54 -8.95 21.81
N ALA A 412 -30.51 -9.53 21.11
CA ALA A 412 -31.59 -10.33 21.69
C ALA A 412 -32.05 -11.38 20.67
N ASP A 413 -32.78 -12.39 21.12
CA ASP A 413 -33.31 -13.44 20.25
C ASP A 413 -34.18 -12.83 19.14
N GLY A 414 -33.85 -13.14 17.87
CA GLY A 414 -34.48 -12.56 16.69
C GLY A 414 -34.04 -11.14 16.34
N PHE A 415 -33.03 -10.57 17.02
CA PHE A 415 -32.45 -9.24 16.80
C PHE A 415 -30.91 -9.30 16.85
N SER A 416 -30.31 -9.99 15.89
CA SER A 416 -28.85 -10.18 15.81
C SER A 416 -28.15 -9.16 14.89
N ILE A 417 -28.88 -8.51 13.99
CA ILE A 417 -28.30 -7.66 12.95
C ILE A 417 -27.87 -6.30 13.52
N LYS A 418 -26.58 -6.13 13.83
CA LYS A 418 -26.03 -4.86 14.32
C LYS A 418 -25.96 -3.80 13.21
N VAL A 419 -26.77 -2.74 13.33
CA VAL A 419 -26.84 -1.63 12.37
C VAL A 419 -25.85 -0.51 12.73
N SER A 420 -25.76 -0.19 14.02
CA SER A 420 -24.82 0.78 14.59
C SER A 420 -24.65 0.52 16.09
N GLU A 421 -23.90 1.37 16.79
CA GLU A 421 -23.77 1.26 18.24
C GLU A 421 -25.15 1.35 18.91
N GLY A 422 -25.47 0.37 19.76
CA GLY A 422 -26.75 0.30 20.45
C GLY A 422 -27.98 0.15 19.57
N MET A 423 -27.86 -0.41 18.35
CA MET A 423 -29.00 -0.56 17.43
C MET A 423 -28.94 -1.90 16.67
N TYR A 424 -29.85 -2.81 17.01
CA TYR A 424 -29.94 -4.17 16.47
C TYR A 424 -31.30 -4.37 15.78
N LEU A 425 -31.28 -4.69 14.49
CA LEU A 425 -32.46 -4.92 13.65
C LEU A 425 -32.96 -6.37 13.80
N THR A 426 -34.27 -6.57 13.68
CA THR A 426 -34.87 -7.91 13.65
C THR A 426 -34.36 -8.76 12.46
N ASP A 427 -34.07 -10.02 12.72
CA ASP A 427 -33.51 -10.97 11.74
C ASP A 427 -34.45 -11.18 10.55
N ALA A 428 -35.77 -11.16 10.79
CA ALA A 428 -36.81 -11.31 9.78
C ALA A 428 -36.78 -10.20 8.70
N TYR A 429 -36.15 -9.06 8.99
CA TYR A 429 -36.08 -7.96 8.03
C TYR A 429 -35.14 -8.26 6.86
N LYS A 430 -34.25 -9.27 6.98
CA LYS A 430 -33.40 -9.73 5.86
C LYS A 430 -34.26 -10.16 4.67
N ASP A 431 -35.31 -10.94 4.90
CA ASP A 431 -36.21 -11.42 3.84
C ASP A 431 -37.03 -10.27 3.23
N SER A 432 -37.44 -9.31 4.08
CA SER A 432 -38.17 -8.11 3.65
C SER A 432 -37.36 -7.25 2.67
N ILE A 433 -36.03 -7.22 2.77
CA ILE A 433 -35.17 -6.51 1.81
C ILE A 433 -35.30 -7.15 0.42
N TYR A 434 -35.18 -8.47 0.32
CA TYR A 434 -35.20 -9.19 -0.95
C TYR A 434 -36.60 -9.26 -1.57
N ASP A 435 -37.64 -9.40 -0.76
CA ASP A 435 -39.03 -9.29 -1.21
C ASP A 435 -39.32 -7.90 -1.80
N ARG A 436 -38.91 -6.83 -1.12
CA ARG A 436 -39.07 -5.45 -1.62
C ARG A 436 -38.32 -5.19 -2.92
N ILE A 437 -37.17 -5.83 -3.13
CA ILE A 437 -36.44 -5.81 -4.40
C ILE A 437 -37.26 -6.53 -5.48
N GLY A 438 -37.76 -7.73 -5.22
CA GLY A 438 -38.54 -8.52 -6.17
C GLY A 438 -39.83 -7.84 -6.63
N ARG A 439 -40.41 -6.95 -5.81
CA ARG A 439 -41.60 -6.15 -6.15
C ARG A 439 -41.31 -4.86 -6.93
N GLN A 440 -40.06 -4.59 -7.29
CA GLN A 440 -39.72 -3.39 -8.07
C GLN A 440 -40.01 -3.58 -9.55
N GLU A 441 -40.62 -2.57 -10.16
CA GLU A 441 -40.78 -2.49 -11.61
C GLU A 441 -39.51 -2.01 -12.32
N LEU A 442 -39.29 -2.53 -13.52
CA LEU A 442 -38.23 -2.06 -14.41
C LEU A 442 -38.48 -0.62 -14.86
N LYS A 443 -37.42 0.18 -14.85
CA LYS A 443 -37.44 1.60 -15.20
C LYS A 443 -37.15 1.83 -16.69
N SER A 444 -36.81 3.05 -17.09
CA SER A 444 -36.51 3.37 -18.49
C SER A 444 -35.32 2.59 -19.06
N ASN A 445 -35.30 2.36 -20.37
CA ASN A 445 -34.18 1.75 -21.12
C ASN A 445 -32.92 2.64 -21.23
N ARG A 446 -32.81 3.69 -20.42
CA ARG A 446 -31.65 4.56 -20.34
C ARG A 446 -30.69 4.06 -19.27
N TYR A 447 -29.42 4.46 -19.37
CA TYR A 447 -28.44 4.25 -18.31
C TYR A 447 -29.01 4.69 -16.95
N ARG A 448 -28.90 3.81 -15.96
CA ARG A 448 -29.27 4.12 -14.57
C ARG A 448 -28.37 3.36 -13.61
N TYR A 449 -27.53 4.10 -12.90
CA TYR A 449 -26.77 3.58 -11.77
C TYR A 449 -27.72 2.93 -10.75
N SER A 450 -27.37 1.76 -10.23
CA SER A 450 -28.23 0.95 -9.36
C SER A 450 -27.41 0.07 -8.43
N ASP A 451 -27.76 0.09 -7.14
CA ASP A 451 -27.19 -0.78 -6.12
C ASP A 451 -27.86 -2.16 -6.07
N VAL A 452 -29.10 -2.30 -6.58
CA VAL A 452 -29.93 -3.51 -6.47
C VAL A 452 -29.22 -4.77 -6.96
N ALA A 453 -28.48 -4.68 -8.07
CA ALA A 453 -27.73 -5.81 -8.62
C ALA A 453 -26.82 -6.46 -7.58
N TYR A 454 -26.19 -5.67 -6.72
CA TYR A 454 -25.23 -6.15 -5.73
C TYR A 454 -25.89 -6.76 -4.50
N TYR A 455 -27.16 -6.44 -4.22
CA TYR A 455 -27.96 -7.21 -3.25
C TYR A 455 -28.22 -8.61 -3.78
N VAL A 456 -28.70 -8.71 -5.03
CA VAL A 456 -29.00 -9.99 -5.69
C VAL A 456 -27.75 -10.87 -5.75
N LEU A 457 -26.62 -10.30 -6.20
CA LEU A 457 -25.36 -11.02 -6.30
C LEU A 457 -24.83 -11.45 -4.93
N LYS A 458 -24.91 -10.59 -3.90
CA LYS A 458 -24.54 -10.99 -2.54
C LYS A 458 -25.38 -12.17 -2.05
N HIS A 459 -26.70 -12.10 -2.21
CA HIS A 459 -27.60 -13.17 -1.81
C HIS A 459 -27.24 -14.49 -2.49
N TYR A 460 -26.99 -14.44 -3.80
CA TYR A 460 -26.56 -15.61 -4.57
C TYR A 460 -25.22 -16.16 -4.06
N ILE A 461 -24.20 -15.32 -3.88
CA ILE A 461 -22.89 -15.70 -3.33
C ILE A 461 -23.06 -16.43 -1.97
N GLU A 462 -23.76 -15.81 -1.03
CA GLU A 462 -23.89 -16.35 0.33
C GLU A 462 -24.73 -17.64 0.37
N ASN A 463 -25.73 -17.77 -0.50
CA ASN A 463 -26.51 -19.00 -0.60
C ASN A 463 -25.72 -20.15 -1.23
N THR A 464 -24.89 -19.85 -2.24
CA THR A 464 -24.05 -20.86 -2.91
C THR A 464 -22.96 -21.37 -1.99
N TYR A 465 -22.23 -20.47 -1.31
CA TYR A 465 -21.08 -20.85 -0.48
C TYR A 465 -21.43 -21.09 1.00
N ARG A 466 -22.65 -20.75 1.44
CA ARG A 466 -23.09 -20.83 2.85
C ARG A 466 -22.20 -20.07 3.83
N ARG A 467 -21.57 -18.99 3.36
CA ARG A 467 -20.63 -18.14 4.10
C ARG A 467 -20.84 -16.68 3.73
N GLY A 468 -20.48 -15.77 4.65
CA GLY A 468 -20.61 -14.34 4.45
C GLY A 468 -19.70 -13.79 3.35
N LEU A 469 -20.17 -12.75 2.66
CA LEU A 469 -19.36 -12.05 1.64
C LEU A 469 -18.03 -11.53 2.21
N ASP A 470 -18.04 -11.07 3.46
CA ASP A 470 -16.87 -10.59 4.18
C ASP A 470 -15.82 -11.68 4.41
N GLU A 471 -16.25 -12.88 4.80
CA GLU A 471 -15.36 -14.04 4.96
C GLU A 471 -14.76 -14.47 3.62
N LEU A 472 -15.60 -14.59 2.58
CA LEU A 472 -15.19 -15.04 1.26
C LEU A 472 -14.21 -14.07 0.62
N ALA A 473 -14.48 -12.75 0.68
CA ALA A 473 -13.57 -11.73 0.16
C ALA A 473 -12.24 -11.71 0.92
N ASN A 474 -12.28 -11.89 2.24
CA ASN A 474 -11.08 -11.92 3.08
C ASN A 474 -10.17 -13.11 2.75
N GLU A 475 -10.76 -14.29 2.58
CA GLU A 475 -10.03 -15.51 2.25
C GLU A 475 -9.51 -15.51 0.81
N PHE A 476 -10.35 -15.14 -0.16
CA PHE A 476 -9.99 -15.15 -1.57
C PHE A 476 -8.94 -14.08 -1.90
N LEU A 477 -9.07 -12.88 -1.31
CA LEU A 477 -8.36 -11.70 -1.79
C LEU A 477 -7.48 -11.04 -0.72
N TYR A 478 -8.04 -10.67 0.43
CA TYR A 478 -7.38 -9.72 1.33
C TYR A 478 -6.15 -10.31 2.05
N LYS A 479 -6.26 -11.53 2.58
CA LYS A 479 -5.17 -12.17 3.33
C LYS A 479 -3.93 -12.42 2.48
N SER A 480 -4.12 -12.94 1.26
CA SER A 480 -3.03 -13.32 0.34
C SER A 480 -2.42 -12.10 -0.38
N LEU A 481 -3.21 -11.06 -0.66
CA LEU A 481 -2.67 -9.77 -1.14
C LEU A 481 -1.86 -9.03 -0.07
N GLY A 482 -2.11 -9.33 1.21
CA GLY A 482 -1.51 -8.64 2.35
C GLY A 482 -2.14 -7.27 2.60
N THR A 483 -3.46 -7.13 2.41
CA THR A 483 -4.18 -5.91 2.77
C THR A 483 -4.52 -5.92 4.26
N ASN A 484 -3.83 -5.09 5.04
CA ASN A 484 -3.92 -5.05 6.51
C ASN A 484 -5.13 -4.25 7.03
N PHE A 485 -5.65 -3.33 6.22
CA PHE A 485 -6.68 -2.37 6.58
C PHE A 485 -7.99 -2.57 5.81
N THR A 486 -8.02 -3.52 4.87
CA THR A 486 -9.23 -3.80 4.06
C THR A 486 -10.12 -4.83 4.72
N MET A 487 -11.27 -4.40 5.23
CA MET A 487 -12.23 -5.29 5.90
C MET A 487 -13.62 -4.68 6.01
N PHE A 488 -14.62 -5.54 6.20
CA PHE A 488 -15.92 -5.13 6.73
C PHE A 488 -15.85 -5.01 8.25
N ASN A 489 -16.73 -4.21 8.86
CA ASN A 489 -16.86 -4.07 10.30
C ASN A 489 -15.51 -3.84 11.05
N PRO A 490 -14.76 -2.79 10.71
CA PRO A 490 -13.38 -2.57 11.18
C PRO A 490 -13.23 -2.42 12.70
N LEU A 491 -14.31 -2.12 13.42
CA LEU A 491 -14.29 -2.01 14.89
C LEU A 491 -14.03 -3.34 15.60
N ASN A 492 -14.13 -4.47 14.89
CA ASN A 492 -13.77 -5.79 15.42
C ASN A 492 -12.25 -5.97 15.58
N GLU A 493 -11.44 -5.24 14.81
CA GLU A 493 -9.97 -5.39 14.75
C GLU A 493 -9.23 -4.11 15.15
N TYR A 494 -9.83 -2.94 14.89
CA TYR A 494 -9.16 -1.65 15.06
C TYR A 494 -9.96 -0.70 15.96
N PRO A 495 -9.26 0.10 16.79
CA PRO A 495 -9.92 1.08 17.63
C PRO A 495 -10.55 2.19 16.77
N LYS A 496 -11.69 2.71 17.23
CA LYS A 496 -12.48 3.77 16.57
C LYS A 496 -11.64 4.99 16.15
N ASN A 497 -10.57 5.30 16.88
CA ASN A 497 -9.69 6.44 16.59
C ASN A 497 -8.81 6.27 15.33
N ARG A 498 -8.74 5.08 14.73
CA ARG A 498 -8.06 4.80 13.44
C ARG A 498 -9.01 4.86 12.24
N ILE A 499 -10.29 5.16 12.47
CA ILE A 499 -11.32 5.18 11.43
C ILE A 499 -11.86 6.60 11.31
N ALA A 500 -11.96 7.12 10.09
CA ALA A 500 -12.58 8.41 9.82
C ALA A 500 -14.11 8.33 10.01
N PRO A 501 -14.76 9.32 10.68
CA PRO A 501 -16.22 9.38 10.76
C PRO A 501 -16.82 9.74 9.41
N THR A 502 -18.04 9.25 9.14
CA THR A 502 -18.71 9.43 7.85
C THR A 502 -19.84 10.45 7.88
N GLU A 503 -20.69 10.50 8.90
CA GLU A 503 -21.81 11.46 8.98
C GLU A 503 -22.28 11.63 10.43
N ILE A 504 -22.82 12.81 10.76
CA ILE A 504 -23.70 13.00 11.91
C ILE A 504 -25.12 12.65 11.45
N ASP A 505 -25.52 11.38 11.59
CA ASP A 505 -26.82 10.89 11.14
C ASP A 505 -27.91 11.35 12.11
N ASN A 506 -28.84 12.18 11.64
CA ASN A 506 -29.96 12.75 12.41
C ASN A 506 -31.34 12.35 11.84
N TYR A 507 -31.40 11.29 11.04
CA TYR A 507 -32.63 10.86 10.35
C TYR A 507 -32.90 9.36 10.45
N PHE A 508 -31.87 8.54 10.71
CA PHE A 508 -31.99 7.10 10.87
C PHE A 508 -31.39 6.65 12.19
N ARG A 509 -30.06 6.75 12.34
CA ARG A 509 -29.33 6.20 13.50
C ARG A 509 -29.22 7.18 14.67
N TYR A 510 -29.46 8.48 14.44
CA TYR A 510 -29.40 9.54 15.47
C TYR A 510 -28.08 9.56 16.25
N GLN A 511 -26.96 9.33 15.57
CA GLN A 511 -25.61 9.28 16.15
C GLN A 511 -24.54 9.61 15.11
N VAL A 512 -23.30 9.87 15.56
CA VAL A 512 -22.14 9.98 14.67
C VAL A 512 -21.77 8.60 14.15
N VAL A 513 -21.90 8.41 12.83
CA VAL A 513 -21.52 7.19 12.13
C VAL A 513 -20.00 7.15 11.99
N ARG A 514 -19.35 6.19 12.66
CA ARG A 514 -17.90 6.00 12.65
C ARG A 514 -17.55 4.56 12.96
N GLY A 515 -16.90 3.87 12.03
CA GLY A 515 -16.61 2.43 12.12
C GLY A 515 -17.80 1.51 11.81
N TYR A 516 -18.94 2.11 11.44
CA TYR A 516 -20.12 1.45 10.88
C TYR A 516 -20.33 1.99 9.47
N VAL A 517 -20.81 1.16 8.56
CA VAL A 517 -21.05 1.56 7.16
C VAL A 517 -22.03 2.73 7.08
N HIS A 518 -21.72 3.71 6.22
CA HIS A 518 -22.53 4.90 5.98
C HIS A 518 -23.88 4.53 5.34
N ASP A 519 -23.84 3.66 4.34
CA ASP A 519 -25.03 3.19 3.61
C ASP A 519 -26.01 2.44 4.53
N MET A 520 -27.25 2.92 4.56
CA MET A 520 -28.29 2.40 5.46
C MET A 520 -28.67 0.96 5.11
N GLY A 521 -28.71 0.62 3.82
CA GLY A 521 -29.12 -0.70 3.39
C GLY A 521 -28.05 -1.78 3.60
N ALA A 522 -26.76 -1.41 3.57
CA ALA A 522 -25.67 -2.27 4.01
C ALA A 522 -25.64 -2.38 5.55
N ALA A 523 -25.93 -1.30 6.28
CA ALA A 523 -26.03 -1.33 7.74
C ALA A 523 -27.14 -2.31 8.20
N MET A 524 -28.28 -2.32 7.49
CA MET A 524 -29.38 -3.27 7.72
C MET A 524 -29.05 -4.73 7.33
N GLN A 525 -27.86 -4.99 6.78
CA GLN A 525 -27.32 -6.33 6.53
C GLN A 525 -26.14 -6.66 7.46
N GLY A 526 -26.06 -5.99 8.62
CA GLY A 526 -24.99 -6.22 9.60
C GLY A 526 -23.66 -5.58 9.20
N GLY A 527 -23.69 -4.56 8.32
CA GLY A 527 -22.51 -3.88 7.82
C GLY A 527 -21.86 -4.54 6.60
N VAL A 528 -22.34 -5.71 6.18
CA VAL A 528 -21.83 -6.46 5.02
C VAL A 528 -22.84 -6.34 3.88
N GLY A 529 -22.62 -5.40 2.95
CA GLY A 529 -23.41 -5.26 1.73
C GLY A 529 -22.58 -5.57 0.49
N GLY A 530 -23.22 -6.03 -0.59
CA GLY A 530 -22.51 -6.23 -1.87
C GLY A 530 -22.15 -4.90 -2.53
N HIS A 531 -22.88 -3.84 -2.22
CA HIS A 531 -22.72 -2.52 -2.81
C HIS A 531 -21.93 -1.53 -1.94
N ALA A 532 -21.77 -1.82 -0.64
CA ALA A 532 -21.14 -0.96 0.37
C ALA A 532 -20.79 -1.77 1.65
N GLY A 533 -19.93 -1.23 2.51
CA GLY A 533 -19.57 -1.86 3.80
C GLY A 533 -18.07 -2.05 4.02
N LEU A 534 -17.28 -1.95 2.95
CA LEU A 534 -15.84 -2.12 3.02
C LEU A 534 -15.16 -0.86 3.55
N PHE A 535 -14.19 -1.04 4.45
CA PHE A 535 -13.28 -0.01 4.93
C PHE A 535 -11.87 -0.33 4.45
N SER A 536 -11.06 0.69 4.15
CA SER A 536 -9.64 0.52 3.78
C SER A 536 -8.85 1.83 3.85
N ASN A 537 -7.53 1.74 3.61
CA ASN A 537 -6.64 2.87 3.35
C ASN A 537 -6.18 2.88 1.88
N ALA A 538 -5.48 3.94 1.46
CA ALA A 538 -5.12 4.11 0.05
C ALA A 538 -4.16 3.03 -0.46
N ASN A 539 -3.22 2.58 0.39
CA ASN A 539 -2.23 1.55 0.04
C ASN A 539 -2.87 0.21 -0.30
N ASP A 540 -3.82 -0.24 0.51
CA ASP A 540 -4.43 -1.55 0.28
C ASP A 540 -5.42 -1.54 -0.89
N VAL A 541 -6.14 -0.43 -1.10
CA VAL A 541 -6.91 -0.23 -2.33
C VAL A 541 -6.00 -0.29 -3.55
N ALA A 542 -4.82 0.32 -3.48
CA ALA A 542 -3.84 0.28 -4.58
C ALA A 542 -3.36 -1.13 -4.90
N LYS A 543 -3.16 -2.01 -3.90
CA LYS A 543 -2.79 -3.42 -4.13
C LYS A 543 -3.85 -4.17 -4.94
N ILE A 544 -5.13 -4.01 -4.59
CA ILE A 544 -6.24 -4.66 -5.31
C ILE A 544 -6.35 -4.10 -6.73
N MET A 545 -6.23 -2.79 -6.90
CA MET A 545 -6.25 -2.18 -8.24
C MET A 545 -5.04 -2.56 -9.08
N GLN A 546 -3.86 -2.71 -8.48
CA GLN A 546 -2.67 -3.22 -9.16
C GLN A 546 -2.87 -4.68 -9.59
N MET A 547 -3.56 -5.51 -8.81
CA MET A 547 -3.92 -6.88 -9.20
C MET A 547 -4.78 -6.89 -10.48
N TYR A 548 -5.79 -6.01 -10.57
CA TYR A 548 -6.58 -5.85 -11.80
C TYR A 548 -5.74 -5.30 -12.97
N LEU A 549 -4.93 -4.27 -12.72
CA LEU A 549 -4.04 -3.67 -13.74
C LEU A 549 -3.09 -4.71 -14.33
N GLN A 550 -2.61 -5.65 -13.50
CA GLN A 550 -1.74 -6.78 -13.88
C GLN A 550 -2.54 -7.99 -14.40
N GLY A 551 -3.78 -7.78 -14.83
CA GLY A 551 -4.62 -8.81 -15.45
C GLY A 551 -4.90 -9.98 -14.52
N GLY A 552 -5.16 -9.73 -13.23
CA GLY A 552 -5.54 -10.76 -12.26
C GLY A 552 -4.37 -11.37 -11.47
N TYR A 553 -3.16 -10.81 -11.56
CA TYR A 553 -1.96 -11.33 -10.87
C TYR A 553 -1.33 -10.32 -9.95
N TYR A 554 -0.92 -10.77 -8.77
CA TYR A 554 -0.19 -9.94 -7.82
C TYR A 554 0.56 -10.79 -6.81
N GLY A 555 1.81 -10.44 -6.51
CA GLY A 555 2.56 -11.05 -5.42
C GLY A 555 2.74 -12.56 -5.52
N GLY A 556 3.01 -13.07 -6.72
CA GLY A 556 3.22 -14.52 -6.97
C GLY A 556 1.94 -15.31 -7.23
N VAL A 557 0.76 -14.69 -7.09
CA VAL A 557 -0.54 -15.39 -7.15
C VAL A 557 -1.37 -14.88 -8.31
N ARG A 558 -1.99 -15.81 -9.05
CA ARG A 558 -3.04 -15.52 -10.03
C ARG A 558 -4.41 -15.67 -9.38
N TYR A 559 -5.02 -14.54 -9.05
CA TYR A 559 -6.36 -14.47 -8.46
C TYR A 559 -7.44 -14.68 -9.51
N LEU A 560 -7.22 -14.10 -10.69
CA LEU A 560 -8.15 -14.11 -11.81
C LEU A 560 -7.37 -14.30 -13.12
N ASN A 561 -8.00 -14.91 -14.12
CA ASN A 561 -7.45 -14.97 -15.46
C ASN A 561 -7.52 -13.59 -16.13
N SER A 562 -6.49 -13.25 -16.90
CA SER A 562 -6.43 -11.98 -17.62
C SER A 562 -7.62 -11.79 -18.57
N ARG A 563 -8.04 -12.86 -19.25
CA ARG A 563 -9.23 -12.87 -20.13
C ARG A 563 -10.51 -12.49 -19.39
N THR A 564 -10.64 -12.85 -18.11
CA THR A 564 -11.81 -12.54 -17.28
C THR A 564 -11.80 -11.07 -16.89
N VAL A 565 -10.66 -10.55 -16.43
CA VAL A 565 -10.50 -9.12 -16.13
C VAL A 565 -10.82 -8.28 -17.37
N GLU A 566 -10.32 -8.67 -18.55
CA GLU A 566 -10.63 -7.99 -19.82
C GLU A 566 -12.11 -8.09 -20.20
N LYS A 567 -12.70 -9.28 -20.09
CA LYS A 567 -14.13 -9.53 -20.36
C LYS A 567 -15.02 -8.62 -19.51
N PHE A 568 -14.68 -8.42 -18.24
CA PHE A 568 -15.44 -7.55 -17.33
C PHE A 568 -15.10 -6.06 -17.49
N ASN A 569 -13.91 -5.70 -17.95
CA ASN A 569 -13.55 -4.32 -18.28
C ASN A 569 -14.17 -3.84 -19.63
N LYS A 570 -14.68 -4.77 -20.45
CA LYS A 570 -15.29 -4.45 -21.75
C LYS A 570 -16.59 -3.66 -21.63
N CYS A 571 -16.73 -2.61 -22.45
CA CYS A 571 -17.94 -1.80 -22.54
C CYS A 571 -18.95 -2.38 -23.54
N TYR A 572 -19.83 -3.28 -23.10
CA TYR A 572 -20.79 -3.96 -24.00
C TYR A 572 -21.88 -3.04 -24.55
N PHE A 573 -22.23 -1.98 -23.82
CA PHE A 573 -23.34 -1.08 -24.16
C PHE A 573 -22.86 0.32 -24.57
N CYS A 574 -21.60 0.47 -24.97
CA CYS A 574 -21.05 1.75 -25.43
C CYS A 574 -21.83 2.34 -26.63
N HIS A 575 -22.27 1.49 -27.56
CA HIS A 575 -23.12 1.87 -28.69
C HIS A 575 -24.50 2.45 -28.26
N LYS A 576 -24.90 2.28 -27.00
CA LYS A 576 -26.12 2.85 -26.40
C LYS A 576 -25.82 4.01 -25.46
N ASN A 577 -24.63 4.61 -25.57
CA ASN A 577 -24.14 5.69 -24.71
C ASN A 577 -24.06 5.28 -23.22
N VAL A 578 -23.77 4.00 -22.94
CA VAL A 578 -23.56 3.46 -21.59
C VAL A 578 -22.07 3.18 -21.39
N ARG A 579 -21.38 4.09 -20.70
CA ARG A 579 -19.92 4.03 -20.43
C ARG A 579 -19.55 3.15 -19.22
N ARG A 580 -20.05 1.92 -19.19
CA ARG A 580 -19.80 0.96 -18.10
C ARG A 580 -19.18 -0.31 -18.64
N GLY A 581 -18.22 -0.83 -17.89
CA GLY A 581 -17.85 -2.24 -17.97
C GLY A 581 -18.87 -3.07 -17.21
N VAL A 582 -18.59 -4.36 -17.06
CA VAL A 582 -19.33 -5.24 -16.17
C VAL A 582 -18.80 -5.00 -14.75
N GLY A 583 -19.47 -4.12 -14.01
CA GLY A 583 -19.13 -3.76 -12.62
C GLY A 583 -18.11 -2.63 -12.48
N PHE A 584 -17.32 -2.34 -13.52
CA PHE A 584 -16.39 -1.21 -13.53
C PHE A 584 -16.97 0.05 -14.19
N ASP A 585 -16.56 1.21 -13.67
CA ASP A 585 -16.71 2.48 -14.37
C ASP A 585 -15.69 2.59 -15.52
N LYS A 586 -16.09 3.22 -16.62
CA LYS A 586 -15.22 3.55 -17.77
C LYS A 586 -15.14 5.07 -17.96
N PRO A 587 -14.11 5.58 -18.67
CA PRO A 587 -13.95 7.00 -18.94
C PRO A 587 -15.18 7.60 -19.61
N GLN A 588 -15.38 8.91 -19.48
CA GLN A 588 -16.51 9.57 -20.14
C GLN A 588 -16.48 9.45 -21.66
N LEU A 589 -17.67 9.43 -22.26
CA LEU A 589 -17.86 9.50 -23.71
C LEU A 589 -17.96 10.96 -24.21
N ALA A 590 -18.33 11.89 -23.32
CA ALA A 590 -18.48 13.33 -23.57
C ALA A 590 -17.44 14.14 -22.76
N GLU A 591 -17.54 15.46 -22.72
CA GLU A 591 -16.55 16.35 -22.07
C GLU A 591 -16.48 16.19 -20.53
N HIS A 592 -17.63 16.07 -19.86
CA HIS A 592 -17.69 15.93 -18.39
C HIS A 592 -17.84 14.48 -17.92
N GLY A 593 -17.21 14.15 -16.79
CA GLY A 593 -17.37 12.83 -16.19
C GLY A 593 -16.42 12.48 -15.04
N PRO A 594 -16.27 11.18 -14.74
CA PRO A 594 -15.50 10.72 -13.59
C PRO A 594 -14.00 10.67 -13.86
N THR A 595 -13.57 10.96 -15.08
CA THR A 595 -12.15 11.10 -15.43
C THR A 595 -11.86 12.46 -16.05
N CYS A 596 -10.59 12.78 -16.25
CA CYS A 596 -10.11 14.03 -16.85
C CYS A 596 -10.33 14.14 -18.37
N GLY A 597 -10.77 13.07 -19.04
CA GLY A 597 -10.70 12.97 -20.50
C GLY A 597 -9.31 12.62 -21.03
N CYS A 598 -8.28 12.68 -20.16
CA CYS A 598 -6.89 12.34 -20.43
C CYS A 598 -6.55 10.85 -20.20
N THR A 599 -7.49 10.06 -19.69
CA THR A 599 -7.32 8.62 -19.43
C THR A 599 -7.59 7.76 -20.66
N SER A 600 -6.90 6.64 -20.83
CA SER A 600 -7.15 5.70 -21.93
C SER A 600 -8.55 5.10 -21.89
N ARG A 601 -9.09 4.67 -23.04
CA ARG A 601 -10.37 3.94 -23.12
C ARG A 601 -10.33 2.58 -22.41
N ARG A 602 -9.13 2.01 -22.21
CA ARG A 602 -8.91 0.74 -21.50
C ARG A 602 -8.94 0.92 -19.98
N SER A 603 -8.77 2.14 -19.48
CA SER A 603 -8.80 2.45 -18.06
C SER A 603 -10.17 2.19 -17.41
N PHE A 604 -10.16 1.95 -16.10
CA PHE A 604 -11.34 1.56 -15.34
C PHE A 604 -11.21 1.93 -13.86
N GLY A 605 -12.34 2.00 -13.16
CA GLY A 605 -12.32 2.29 -11.73
C GLY A 605 -13.70 2.32 -11.13
N HIS A 606 -13.86 3.06 -10.03
CA HIS A 606 -15.16 3.38 -9.44
C HIS A 606 -15.05 4.58 -8.50
N SER A 607 -16.19 5.18 -8.15
CA SER A 607 -16.29 6.21 -7.11
C SER A 607 -17.21 5.79 -5.96
N GLY A 608 -16.96 6.28 -4.75
CA GLY A 608 -17.78 6.01 -3.57
C GLY A 608 -18.48 7.26 -3.06
N PHE A 609 -19.68 7.06 -2.50
CA PHE A 609 -20.53 8.14 -1.99
C PHE A 609 -19.87 8.95 -0.86
N THR A 610 -19.03 8.33 -0.04
CA THR A 610 -18.25 8.95 1.05
C THR A 610 -17.13 9.86 0.56
N GLY A 611 -16.93 9.97 -0.76
CA GLY A 611 -15.90 10.82 -1.38
C GLY A 611 -14.68 10.05 -1.88
N THR A 612 -14.70 8.72 -1.79
CA THR A 612 -13.64 7.84 -2.25
C THR A 612 -13.66 7.66 -3.77
N TYR A 613 -12.52 7.34 -4.35
CA TYR A 613 -12.32 7.16 -5.78
C TYR A 613 -11.07 6.32 -6.02
N THR A 614 -11.13 5.43 -6.99
CA THR A 614 -9.94 4.74 -7.48
C THR A 614 -10.04 4.47 -8.97
N TRP A 615 -8.90 4.53 -9.66
CA TRP A 615 -8.80 4.37 -11.11
C TRP A 615 -7.50 3.69 -11.49
N ALA A 616 -7.56 2.77 -12.45
CA ALA A 616 -6.42 2.09 -13.05
C ALA A 616 -6.42 2.30 -14.57
N ASP A 617 -5.27 2.66 -15.13
CA ASP A 617 -5.06 2.84 -16.57
C ASP A 617 -3.98 1.88 -17.08
N PRO A 618 -4.36 0.82 -17.83
CA PRO A 618 -3.43 -0.11 -18.45
C PRO A 618 -2.41 0.53 -19.38
N ASP A 619 -2.77 1.58 -20.11
CA ASP A 619 -1.92 2.16 -21.15
C ASP A 619 -0.85 3.07 -20.54
N SER A 620 -1.18 3.76 -19.44
CA SER A 620 -0.23 4.56 -18.66
C SER A 620 0.44 3.78 -17.52
N GLU A 621 0.06 2.51 -17.33
CA GLU A 621 0.41 1.63 -16.20
C GLU A 621 0.20 2.29 -14.83
N LEU A 622 -0.91 3.02 -14.67
CA LEU A 622 -1.13 3.94 -13.57
C LEU A 622 -2.28 3.50 -12.67
N VAL A 623 -2.13 3.65 -11.35
CA VAL A 623 -3.19 3.52 -10.34
C VAL A 623 -3.27 4.82 -9.56
N TYR A 624 -4.47 5.39 -9.46
CA TYR A 624 -4.78 6.58 -8.66
C TYR A 624 -5.84 6.22 -7.62
N VAL A 625 -5.55 6.45 -6.34
CA VAL A 625 -6.48 6.29 -5.23
C VAL A 625 -6.66 7.63 -4.51
N PHE A 626 -7.91 8.02 -4.27
CA PHE A 626 -8.28 9.16 -3.45
C PHE A 626 -9.36 8.73 -2.45
N LEU A 627 -9.05 8.77 -1.16
CA LEU A 627 -10.01 8.46 -0.11
C LEU A 627 -10.29 9.72 0.69
N SER A 628 -11.56 9.97 1.03
CA SER A 628 -11.94 11.10 1.90
C SER A 628 -13.20 10.73 2.67
N ASN A 629 -13.54 11.55 3.66
CA ASN A 629 -14.80 11.47 4.40
C ASN A 629 -15.64 12.73 4.14
N ARG A 630 -15.88 13.05 2.85
CA ARG A 630 -16.62 14.24 2.41
C ARG A 630 -18.04 14.36 2.96
N THR A 631 -18.62 13.24 3.38
CA THR A 631 -19.96 13.19 3.97
C THR A 631 -19.97 13.66 5.43
N PHE A 632 -18.81 13.93 6.03
CA PHE A 632 -18.72 14.44 7.40
C PHE A 632 -18.65 15.98 7.40
N PRO A 633 -19.49 16.67 8.20
CA PRO A 633 -20.51 16.13 9.10
C PRO A 633 -21.84 15.78 8.42
N SER A 634 -22.11 16.27 7.19
CA SER A 634 -23.37 16.01 6.48
C SER A 634 -23.13 15.53 5.05
N SER A 635 -23.86 14.48 4.65
CA SER A 635 -23.84 13.94 3.28
C SER A 635 -24.40 14.88 2.21
N THR A 636 -25.04 15.97 2.62
CA THR A 636 -25.55 17.02 1.72
C THR A 636 -24.43 17.82 1.05
N ASN A 637 -23.20 17.80 1.61
CA ASN A 637 -22.05 18.46 1.01
C ASN A 637 -21.67 17.81 -0.35
N ARG A 638 -21.83 18.59 -1.42
CA ARG A 638 -21.53 18.18 -2.80
C ARG A 638 -20.35 18.95 -3.41
N LEU A 639 -19.61 19.74 -2.64
CA LEU A 639 -18.53 20.59 -3.15
C LEU A 639 -17.42 19.78 -3.84
N LEU A 640 -17.03 18.64 -3.28
CA LEU A 640 -16.06 17.73 -3.89
C LEU A 640 -16.46 17.30 -5.32
N VAL A 641 -17.76 17.04 -5.52
CA VAL A 641 -18.30 16.56 -6.80
C VAL A 641 -18.50 17.72 -7.76
N LYS A 642 -19.11 18.82 -7.31
CA LYS A 642 -19.39 20.01 -8.13
C LYS A 642 -18.12 20.68 -8.64
N SER A 643 -17.04 20.64 -7.86
CA SER A 643 -15.75 21.21 -8.24
C SER A 643 -14.88 20.26 -9.06
N GLU A 644 -15.34 19.04 -9.33
CA GLU A 644 -14.61 18.00 -10.06
C GLU A 644 -13.17 17.79 -9.53
N LEU A 645 -12.95 17.96 -8.22
CA LEU A 645 -11.60 18.02 -7.67
C LEU A 645 -10.78 16.75 -7.96
N ARG A 646 -11.42 15.58 -7.85
CA ARG A 646 -10.78 14.28 -8.15
C ARG A 646 -10.36 14.18 -9.62
N THR A 647 -11.17 14.74 -10.51
CA THR A 647 -10.89 14.81 -11.95
C THR A 647 -9.71 15.75 -12.24
N ARG A 648 -9.67 16.92 -11.58
CA ARG A 648 -8.55 17.86 -11.69
C ARG A 648 -7.25 17.30 -11.11
N ILE A 649 -7.33 16.57 -9.99
CA ILE A 649 -6.19 15.82 -9.44
C ILE A 649 -5.72 14.77 -10.45
N GLN A 650 -6.64 14.01 -11.05
CA GLN A 650 -6.29 13.06 -12.10
C GLN A 650 -5.59 13.74 -13.28
N GLN A 651 -6.08 14.89 -13.77
CA GLN A 651 -5.39 15.63 -14.82
C GLN A 651 -3.96 16.00 -14.41
N ALA A 652 -3.77 16.56 -13.21
CA ALA A 652 -2.44 16.93 -12.70
C ALA A 652 -1.48 15.72 -12.61
N ILE A 653 -2.01 14.53 -12.31
CA ILE A 653 -1.23 13.28 -12.30
C ILE A 653 -0.73 12.94 -13.71
N TYR A 654 -1.58 13.08 -14.73
CA TYR A 654 -1.21 12.79 -16.13
C TYR A 654 -0.28 13.87 -16.70
N ASP A 655 -0.49 15.14 -16.37
CA ASP A 655 0.39 16.25 -16.79
C ASP A 655 1.82 16.11 -16.23
N ALA A 656 1.96 15.39 -15.11
CA ALA A 656 3.24 15.07 -14.51
C ALA A 656 4.00 13.94 -15.22
N ILE A 657 3.40 13.25 -16.19
CA ILE A 657 4.11 12.24 -16.99
C ILE A 657 5.11 12.96 -17.92
N ILE A 658 6.38 12.56 -17.85
CA ILE A 658 7.43 13.03 -18.75
C ILE A 658 7.29 12.23 -20.05
N ASN A 659 7.04 12.93 -21.16
CA ASN A 659 6.97 12.36 -22.51
C ASN A 659 8.35 12.31 -23.16
#